data_AF-A0A0M9E9K5-F1
#
_entry.id   AF-A0A0M9E9K5-F1
#
_cell.length_a   1.000
_cell.length_b   1.000
_cell.length_c   1.000
_cell.angle_alpha   90.00
_cell.angle_beta   90.00
_cell.angle_gamma   90.00
#
_symmetry.space_group_name_H-M   'P 1'
#
loop_
_entity.id
_entity.type
_entity.pdbx_description
1 polymer ?
#
loop_
_entity_poly.entity_id
_entity_poly.type
_entity_poly.pdbx_seq_one_letter_code
_entity_poly.pdbx_strand_id
1 'polypeptide(L)'
;METSDTENRSQSGDSSSQSNDNDAKMSEVVKFDKRFGRIAIKNKLLTIEQVKDALRKQAYIYKKSNYIMRIGDILVDSGALGEMYRDAILKRQNRLNDDVKKHKSFGDIAVEKGFITTEQLESALAFQSSAFKKTREVIFLGDYLLEKGMISEQQRDEIVQIRDKYRTNFETNVQKIKRKPEPPSEMVPIVNEQTDETEDSSPEEADEIEDSSDEPTEQSISDKKSESSMKESPESDEDEDEDEDEEEDEDEDEEEGEPLTDLNLKENLKISITEDGLEAFLQVKAILPIRTRLLDLKHYIKESGIVHGLVANKVLKEWIKNKKKRRRPLKIAEGTQPIPPKDSSIVYHFDTGPKKAGTEKKDGSIDFKNRGETLSVKKGTLLAEKIPAQEGKPGLEVTGKIIDVKKPRDVNIKTGKGVSRSPDNLYVFAALNGMPDLDNHTKINVHPVLVISGDVGMQTGHIMFDGVVLVKGEVCPGFQVKAEKLEANAIMNAEVKTTGDIIVKGGIVGAKIDARGSVHAKFLKATKIVSKNNVNIQKEIVDCALDVGGKCLCEKGKIVATQIAAAQGVKAAQIGSELSASCKIMVGISAKIQKKLHRLKNTLENCKKDEQADIRAEISRITARELSGIPDATADIIVPKEIIGAEIQTRGKIVAGNIKNAVIESLGHVIVQKEIVKTKIQSGGEINIQNGKIMTSNLIALNGITALEVGSELSAPCKLGFGLNESVQERLSVFNKSLEAKQREIEQSKSLFENYQSKFKQFEIDAQDISWIKQYTKNLSGPMRRNLDSLDNVPPQSRMVKIKEYMGSMDAKMKASDYAKEFRNLRQIQEYMEKYFGRHQKMMDQISTLEERIKSLKTEIKTLQSDIRAISATSTKNSAATIQIMKAIYSRTELRSANAEMKITQDFGPCKISELKGSGDSGARIVVQKTGAVPDSKPTPVQKSEPTDKTEKKKSKKKDDIKITVLGRVMASSGGLAPAGVPNVKVSIKGWIGKKETNTDTSGEFIIPLLKPGKYKLTVQTKSRPPLVQKLKLTDKKKVDLGDLLLK
;
A
#
# COMPACT_ATOMS: atom_id res chain seq x y z
N MET A 1 -13.42 28.77 10.71
CA MET A 1 -14.23 28.28 11.84
C MET A 1 -13.65 26.94 12.27
N GLU A 2 -12.52 27.04 12.97
CA GLU A 2 -12.00 26.04 13.90
C GLU A 2 -11.90 26.81 15.21
N THR A 3 -12.79 26.51 16.15
CA THR A 3 -12.88 27.08 17.51
C THR A 3 -13.81 26.16 18.28
N SER A 4 -13.37 25.67 19.45
CA SER A 4 -14.14 25.02 20.53
C SER A 4 -15.10 23.87 20.11
N ASP A 5 -15.22 22.76 20.83
CA ASP A 5 -15.42 22.64 22.27
C ASP A 5 -14.70 21.40 22.83
N THR A 6 -14.33 21.49 24.10
CA THR A 6 -13.85 20.39 24.94
C THR A 6 -14.66 20.37 26.24
N GLU A 7 -14.71 19.21 26.89
CA GLU A 7 -15.32 18.98 28.20
C GLU A 7 -16.87 18.96 28.24
N ASN A 8 -17.42 17.74 28.11
CA ASN A 8 -18.16 17.18 29.23
C ASN A 8 -17.98 15.65 29.27
N ARG A 9 -18.14 15.01 30.44
CA ARG A 9 -17.64 13.64 30.69
C ARG A 9 -18.73 12.67 31.20
N SER A 10 -18.71 11.45 30.63
CA SER A 10 -19.16 10.16 31.19
C SER A 10 -20.60 9.99 31.70
N GLN A 11 -21.37 9.08 31.07
CA GLN A 11 -21.72 7.74 31.62
C GLN A 11 -22.70 6.95 30.71
N SER A 12 -22.32 5.73 30.29
CA SER A 12 -23.15 4.55 29.93
C SER A 12 -22.32 3.55 29.11
N GLY A 13 -22.64 2.26 29.18
CA GLY A 13 -21.84 1.16 28.60
C GLY A 13 -22.42 0.51 27.32
N ASP A 14 -21.65 -0.42 26.77
CA ASP A 14 -22.05 -1.51 25.87
C ASP A 14 -22.91 -1.20 24.63
N SER A 15 -22.31 -0.44 23.72
CA SER A 15 -22.60 -0.51 22.27
C SER A 15 -21.40 -0.12 21.37
N SER A 16 -20.21 0.02 21.95
CA SER A 16 -19.15 0.92 21.48
C SER A 16 -18.19 0.37 20.41
N SER A 17 -18.32 -0.89 19.99
CA SER A 17 -17.40 -1.50 19.01
C SER A 17 -17.74 -1.19 17.55
N GLN A 18 -19.03 -1.04 17.20
CA GLN A 18 -19.46 -0.77 15.81
C GLN A 18 -19.70 0.72 15.50
N SER A 19 -20.00 1.54 16.51
CA SER A 19 -20.20 2.99 16.34
C SER A 19 -18.89 3.70 16.01
N ASN A 20 -17.86 3.53 16.84
CA ASN A 20 -16.52 4.12 16.66
C ASN A 20 -15.93 3.85 15.26
N ASP A 21 -16.13 2.64 14.74
CA ASP A 21 -15.58 2.21 13.45
C ASP A 21 -16.35 2.82 12.25
N ASN A 22 -17.61 3.23 12.42
CA ASN A 22 -18.36 4.02 11.44
C ASN A 22 -18.06 5.53 11.57
N ASP A 23 -17.93 6.06 12.79
CA ASP A 23 -17.59 7.47 13.01
C ASP A 23 -16.19 7.82 12.47
N ALA A 24 -15.24 6.88 12.56
CA ALA A 24 -13.94 7.00 11.90
C ALA A 24 -14.09 7.10 10.37
N LYS A 25 -14.87 6.22 9.73
CA LYS A 25 -15.12 6.23 8.28
C LYS A 25 -15.89 7.48 7.84
N MET A 26 -16.86 7.94 8.62
CA MET A 26 -17.61 9.17 8.37
C MET A 26 -16.70 10.40 8.46
N SER A 27 -15.79 10.44 9.45
CA SER A 27 -14.75 11.47 9.57
C SER A 27 -13.83 11.52 8.35
N GLU A 28 -13.51 10.39 7.72
CA GLU A 28 -12.80 10.37 6.44
C GLU A 28 -13.66 10.85 5.26
N VAL A 29 -14.87 10.31 5.10
CA VAL A 29 -15.78 10.68 4.00
C VAL A 29 -16.06 12.18 4.01
N VAL A 30 -16.32 12.78 5.17
CA VAL A 30 -16.54 14.24 5.31
C VAL A 30 -15.30 15.06 4.88
N LYS A 31 -14.06 14.55 5.04
CA LYS A 31 -12.84 15.23 4.54
C LYS A 31 -12.78 15.19 3.00
N PHE A 32 -13.14 14.07 2.38
CA PHE A 32 -13.20 13.94 0.92
C PHE A 32 -14.37 14.70 0.29
N ASP A 33 -15.50 14.78 0.99
CA ASP A 33 -16.72 15.44 0.51
C ASP A 33 -16.64 16.97 0.66
N LYS A 34 -16.00 17.49 1.72
CA LYS A 34 -15.54 18.89 1.78
C LYS A 34 -14.60 19.24 0.62
N ARG A 35 -13.78 18.28 0.14
CA ARG A 35 -12.95 18.45 -1.06
C ARG A 35 -13.74 18.34 -2.37
N PHE A 36 -14.83 17.55 -2.40
CA PHE A 36 -15.73 17.42 -3.55
C PHE A 36 -16.45 18.74 -3.81
N GLY A 37 -17.09 19.30 -2.78
CA GLY A 37 -17.76 20.60 -2.86
C GLY A 37 -16.84 21.74 -3.31
N ARG A 38 -15.60 21.80 -2.79
CA ARG A 38 -14.58 22.77 -3.23
C ARG A 38 -14.23 22.64 -4.73
N ILE A 39 -14.22 21.43 -5.29
CA ILE A 39 -13.96 21.20 -6.72
C ILE A 39 -15.16 21.64 -7.56
N ALA A 40 -16.39 21.30 -7.14
CA ALA A 40 -17.61 21.71 -7.82
C ALA A 40 -17.76 23.25 -7.87
N ILE A 41 -17.57 23.92 -6.73
CA ILE A 41 -17.61 25.40 -6.62
C ILE A 41 -16.53 26.04 -7.50
N LYS A 42 -15.28 25.53 -7.46
CA LYS A 42 -14.19 26.08 -8.29
C LYS A 42 -14.46 25.96 -9.79
N ASN A 43 -15.17 24.92 -10.22
CA ASN A 43 -15.58 24.71 -11.61
C ASN A 43 -16.92 25.38 -11.97
N LYS A 44 -17.51 26.20 -11.08
CA LYS A 44 -18.83 26.84 -11.23
C LYS A 44 -20.00 25.87 -11.42
N LEU A 45 -19.87 24.63 -10.94
CA LEU A 45 -20.91 23.60 -11.04
C LEU A 45 -21.93 23.64 -9.90
N LEU A 46 -21.58 24.24 -8.76
CA LEU A 46 -22.44 24.39 -7.57
C LEU A 46 -22.16 25.71 -6.85
N THR A 47 -23.18 26.23 -6.16
CA THR A 47 -23.02 27.35 -5.21
C THR A 47 -22.46 26.86 -3.86
N ILE A 48 -21.98 27.80 -3.04
CA ILE A 48 -21.51 27.52 -1.68
C ILE A 48 -22.67 27.01 -0.79
N GLU A 49 -23.90 27.43 -1.07
CA GLU A 49 -25.10 27.08 -0.30
C GLU A 49 -25.58 25.67 -0.61
N GLN A 50 -25.69 25.30 -1.90
CA GLN A 50 -26.02 23.93 -2.31
C GLN A 50 -25.07 22.89 -1.67
N VAL A 51 -23.77 23.20 -1.59
CA VAL A 51 -22.78 22.35 -0.93
C VAL A 51 -22.97 22.30 0.60
N LYS A 52 -23.32 23.43 1.25
CA LYS A 52 -23.62 23.46 2.70
C LYS A 52 -24.87 22.63 3.02
N ASP A 53 -25.92 22.71 2.23
CA ASP A 53 -27.18 22.02 2.50
C ASP A 53 -27.10 20.52 2.18
N ALA A 54 -26.31 20.12 1.17
CA ALA A 54 -25.97 18.72 0.98
C ALA A 54 -25.17 18.14 2.16
N LEU A 55 -24.20 18.88 2.72
CA LEU A 55 -23.47 18.46 3.94
C LEU A 55 -24.38 18.41 5.18
N ARG A 56 -25.36 19.31 5.31
CA ARG A 56 -26.39 19.27 6.38
C ARG A 56 -27.26 18.02 6.26
N LYS A 57 -27.77 17.72 5.06
CA LYS A 57 -28.53 16.50 4.77
C LYS A 57 -27.69 15.24 5.03
N GLN A 58 -26.43 15.23 4.64
CA GLN A 58 -25.49 14.12 4.90
C GLN A 58 -25.36 13.83 6.40
N ALA A 59 -25.16 14.87 7.22
CA ALA A 59 -25.04 14.73 8.67
C ALA A 59 -26.38 14.29 9.33
N TYR A 60 -27.52 14.75 8.83
CA TYR A 60 -28.85 14.32 9.30
C TYR A 60 -29.10 12.83 9.00
N ILE A 61 -28.86 12.40 7.76
CA ILE A 61 -29.03 10.99 7.33
C ILE A 61 -28.15 10.08 8.17
N TYR A 62 -26.86 10.41 8.32
CA TYR A 62 -25.93 9.63 9.13
C TYR A 62 -26.39 9.53 10.59
N LYS A 63 -26.78 10.65 11.23
CA LYS A 63 -27.30 10.64 12.61
C LYS A 63 -28.58 9.84 12.79
N LYS A 64 -29.43 9.72 11.76
CA LYS A 64 -30.73 9.03 11.84
C LYS A 64 -30.69 7.55 11.45
N SER A 65 -29.70 7.13 10.66
CA SER A 65 -29.66 5.77 10.08
C SER A 65 -28.30 5.06 10.17
N ASN A 66 -27.25 5.72 10.69
CA ASN A 66 -25.87 5.22 10.69
C ASN A 66 -25.35 4.85 9.28
N TYR A 67 -25.95 5.41 8.22
CA TYR A 67 -25.60 5.16 6.82
C TYR A 67 -24.77 6.32 6.25
N ILE A 68 -23.61 5.99 5.66
CA ILE A 68 -22.65 6.95 5.12
C ILE A 68 -22.96 7.20 3.64
N MET A 69 -24.01 7.98 3.39
CA MET A 69 -24.33 8.48 2.05
C MET A 69 -23.32 9.57 1.64
N ARG A 70 -22.91 9.63 0.36
CA ARG A 70 -21.89 10.60 -0.11
C ARG A 70 -22.56 11.91 -0.52
N ILE A 71 -21.86 13.04 -0.36
CA ILE A 71 -22.37 14.36 -0.79
C ILE A 71 -22.72 14.39 -2.29
N GLY A 72 -21.95 13.67 -3.12
CA GLY A 72 -22.12 13.65 -4.56
C GLY A 72 -23.48 13.07 -4.99
N ASP A 73 -23.96 12.07 -4.26
CA ASP A 73 -25.25 11.43 -4.52
C ASP A 73 -26.40 12.27 -3.96
N ILE A 74 -26.24 12.85 -2.76
CA ILE A 74 -27.19 13.83 -2.19
C ILE A 74 -27.41 15.04 -3.12
N LEU A 75 -26.37 15.46 -3.86
CA LEU A 75 -26.42 16.56 -4.82
C LEU A 75 -27.07 16.16 -6.16
N VAL A 76 -27.05 14.88 -6.52
CA VAL A 76 -27.81 14.30 -7.65
C VAL A 76 -29.28 14.16 -7.26
N ASP A 77 -29.57 13.53 -6.12
CA ASP A 77 -30.92 13.37 -5.56
C ASP A 77 -31.64 14.71 -5.35
N SER A 78 -30.90 15.79 -5.07
CA SER A 78 -31.46 17.14 -4.94
C SER A 78 -31.47 17.95 -6.24
N GLY A 79 -31.21 17.33 -7.40
CA GLY A 79 -31.18 17.98 -8.72
C GLY A 79 -30.12 19.09 -8.88
N ALA A 80 -29.18 19.22 -7.95
CA ALA A 80 -28.21 20.31 -7.93
C ALA A 80 -26.98 20.02 -8.81
N LEU A 81 -26.66 18.75 -9.03
CA LEU A 81 -25.52 18.28 -9.82
C LEU A 81 -25.95 17.10 -10.70
N GLY A 82 -25.66 17.13 -12.00
CA GLY A 82 -25.94 15.98 -12.89
C GLY A 82 -24.96 14.82 -12.68
N GLU A 83 -25.42 13.59 -12.89
CA GLU A 83 -24.66 12.36 -12.63
C GLU A 83 -23.26 12.33 -13.29
N MET A 84 -23.18 12.70 -14.57
CA MET A 84 -21.90 12.80 -15.30
C MET A 84 -20.91 13.74 -14.61
N TYR A 85 -21.38 14.81 -13.95
CA TYR A 85 -20.55 15.77 -13.24
C TYR A 85 -20.15 15.27 -11.84
N ARG A 86 -21.05 14.55 -11.14
CA ARG A 86 -20.68 13.78 -9.93
C ARG A 86 -19.53 12.83 -10.28
N ASP A 87 -19.69 12.04 -11.32
CA ASP A 87 -18.77 10.96 -11.64
C ASP A 87 -17.44 11.48 -12.21
N ALA A 88 -17.46 12.57 -12.98
CA ALA A 88 -16.23 13.27 -13.38
C ALA A 88 -15.44 13.81 -12.17
N ILE A 89 -16.12 14.33 -11.13
CA ILE A 89 -15.46 14.81 -9.91
C ILE A 89 -14.97 13.63 -9.05
N LEU A 90 -15.75 12.54 -8.91
CA LEU A 90 -15.32 11.31 -8.22
C LEU A 90 -14.11 10.67 -8.93
N LYS A 91 -14.08 10.64 -10.27
CA LYS A 91 -12.96 10.17 -11.08
C LYS A 91 -11.72 11.03 -10.83
N ARG A 92 -11.87 12.35 -10.80
CA ARG A 92 -10.79 13.31 -10.45
C ARG A 92 -10.34 13.22 -8.98
N GLN A 93 -11.13 12.61 -8.10
CA GLN A 93 -10.75 12.29 -6.72
C GLN A 93 -10.19 10.87 -6.54
N ASN A 94 -10.16 10.03 -7.60
CA ASN A 94 -9.89 8.59 -7.53
C ASN A 94 -10.83 7.85 -6.54
N ARG A 95 -12.13 8.19 -6.56
CA ARG A 95 -13.19 7.60 -5.71
C ARG A 95 -14.24 6.79 -6.49
N LEU A 96 -14.03 6.59 -7.79
CA LEU A 96 -14.67 5.50 -8.53
C LEU A 96 -13.89 4.21 -8.26
N ASN A 97 -14.54 3.28 -7.56
CA ASN A 97 -14.28 1.84 -7.69
C ASN A 97 -15.33 1.28 -8.67
N ASP A 98 -15.01 0.18 -9.34
CA ASP A 98 -15.89 -0.43 -10.35
C ASP A 98 -17.18 -1.08 -9.79
N ASP A 99 -17.33 -1.14 -8.46
CA ASP A 99 -18.46 -1.76 -7.75
C ASP A 99 -19.81 -1.05 -7.97
N VAL A 100 -19.82 0.16 -8.54
CA VAL A 100 -21.05 0.97 -8.77
C VAL A 100 -21.84 0.50 -10.01
N LYS A 101 -21.34 -0.47 -10.78
CA LYS A 101 -21.95 -0.98 -12.04
C LYS A 101 -23.21 -1.85 -11.85
N LYS A 102 -24.04 -1.59 -10.83
CA LYS A 102 -25.27 -2.36 -10.53
C LYS A 102 -26.53 -1.52 -10.22
N HIS A 103 -26.57 -0.26 -10.65
CA HIS A 103 -27.83 0.46 -10.85
C HIS A 103 -27.98 0.78 -12.34
N LYS A 104 -28.89 0.07 -13.03
CA LYS A 104 -29.28 0.40 -14.40
C LYS A 104 -30.20 1.61 -14.36
N SER A 105 -29.98 2.61 -15.22
CA SER A 105 -30.87 3.77 -15.29
C SER A 105 -32.19 3.43 -15.99
N PHE A 106 -33.19 4.31 -15.89
CA PHE A 106 -34.45 4.17 -16.61
C PHE A 106 -34.22 4.06 -18.13
N GLY A 107 -33.28 4.84 -18.68
CA GLY A 107 -32.92 4.79 -20.10
C GLY A 107 -32.26 3.47 -20.51
N ASP A 108 -31.33 2.95 -19.69
CA ASP A 108 -30.67 1.67 -19.97
C ASP A 108 -31.69 0.52 -20.00
N ILE A 109 -32.64 0.50 -19.05
CA ILE A 109 -33.68 -0.52 -18.98
C ILE A 109 -34.65 -0.40 -20.17
N ALA A 110 -35.02 0.83 -20.56
CA ALA A 110 -35.90 1.07 -21.72
C ALA A 110 -35.27 0.60 -23.05
N VAL A 111 -33.95 0.77 -23.22
CA VAL A 111 -33.20 0.26 -24.38
C VAL A 111 -33.01 -1.26 -24.30
N GLU A 112 -32.66 -1.81 -23.13
CA GLU A 112 -32.49 -3.26 -22.92
C GLU A 112 -33.80 -4.05 -23.13
N LYS A 113 -34.95 -3.43 -22.84
CA LYS A 113 -36.29 -3.95 -23.16
C LYS A 113 -36.72 -3.76 -24.62
N GLY A 114 -35.96 -3.00 -25.42
CA GLY A 114 -36.32 -2.66 -26.80
C GLY A 114 -37.52 -1.72 -26.92
N PHE A 115 -37.91 -1.02 -25.85
CA PHE A 115 -39.02 -0.07 -25.87
C PHE A 115 -38.63 1.27 -26.52
N ILE A 116 -37.34 1.64 -26.45
CA ILE A 116 -36.76 2.77 -27.21
C ILE A 116 -35.42 2.36 -27.83
N THR A 117 -35.03 3.01 -28.92
CA THR A 117 -33.68 2.89 -29.48
C THR A 117 -32.67 3.76 -28.73
N THR A 118 -31.38 3.46 -28.90
CA THR A 118 -30.29 4.30 -28.36
C THR A 118 -30.35 5.73 -28.89
N GLU A 119 -30.72 5.93 -30.16
CA GLU A 119 -30.87 7.27 -30.76
C GLU A 119 -32.05 8.04 -30.18
N GLN A 120 -33.18 7.37 -29.88
CA GLN A 120 -34.32 7.97 -29.18
C GLN A 120 -33.95 8.37 -27.74
N LEU A 121 -33.19 7.53 -27.03
CA LEU A 121 -32.67 7.85 -25.70
C LEU A 121 -31.73 9.06 -25.72
N GLU A 122 -30.76 9.10 -26.64
CA GLU A 122 -29.83 10.22 -26.78
C GLU A 122 -30.56 11.52 -27.14
N SER A 123 -31.56 11.46 -28.02
CA SER A 123 -32.42 12.59 -28.39
C SER A 123 -33.22 13.11 -27.18
N ALA A 124 -33.83 12.22 -26.39
CA ALA A 124 -34.57 12.59 -25.19
C ALA A 124 -33.67 13.21 -24.11
N LEU A 125 -32.48 12.66 -23.87
CA LEU A 125 -31.48 13.22 -22.95
C LEU A 125 -30.94 14.58 -23.43
N ALA A 126 -30.71 14.74 -24.73
CA ALA A 126 -30.32 16.01 -25.33
C ALA A 126 -31.40 17.09 -25.17
N PHE A 127 -32.67 16.74 -25.38
CA PHE A 127 -33.80 17.63 -25.14
C PHE A 127 -33.93 18.01 -23.66
N GLN A 128 -33.91 17.03 -22.75
CA GLN A 128 -33.96 17.25 -21.29
C GLN A 128 -32.83 18.20 -20.84
N SER A 129 -31.61 17.99 -21.34
CA SER A 129 -30.46 18.85 -21.09
C SER A 129 -30.59 20.25 -21.70
N SER A 130 -31.43 20.44 -22.73
CA SER A 130 -31.67 21.73 -23.40
C SER A 130 -32.80 22.51 -22.71
N ALA A 131 -33.90 21.84 -22.35
CA ALA A 131 -35.03 22.39 -21.61
C ALA A 131 -34.57 22.94 -20.25
N PHE A 132 -33.86 22.14 -19.45
CA PHE A 132 -33.31 22.57 -18.16
C PHE A 132 -32.36 23.78 -18.27
N LYS A 133 -31.63 23.93 -19.38
CA LYS A 133 -30.78 25.12 -19.63
C LYS A 133 -31.58 26.38 -20.00
N LYS A 134 -32.80 26.24 -20.54
CA LYS A 134 -33.67 27.36 -20.95
C LYS A 134 -34.64 27.78 -19.84
N THR A 135 -35.40 26.87 -19.26
CA THR A 135 -36.47 27.19 -18.29
C THR A 135 -36.10 26.88 -16.84
N ARG A 136 -35.07 26.05 -16.60
CA ARG A 136 -34.68 25.46 -15.30
C ARG A 136 -35.71 24.49 -14.69
N GLU A 137 -36.75 24.13 -15.43
CA GLU A 137 -37.72 23.11 -15.00
C GLU A 137 -37.14 21.70 -15.22
N VAL A 138 -37.50 20.78 -14.33
CA VAL A 138 -37.04 19.38 -14.37
C VAL A 138 -38.12 18.54 -15.04
N ILE A 139 -37.86 18.11 -16.27
CA ILE A 139 -38.71 17.17 -17.01
C ILE A 139 -38.18 15.74 -16.74
N PHE A 140 -39.04 14.84 -16.26
CA PHE A 140 -38.66 13.43 -16.06
C PHE A 140 -38.56 12.68 -17.39
N LEU A 141 -37.59 11.77 -17.50
CA LEU A 141 -37.27 11.10 -18.76
C LEU A 141 -38.41 10.18 -19.23
N GLY A 142 -39.05 9.45 -18.32
CA GLY A 142 -40.18 8.57 -18.63
C GLY A 142 -41.40 9.34 -19.14
N ASP A 143 -41.75 10.44 -18.49
CA ASP A 143 -42.90 11.25 -18.87
C ASP A 143 -42.67 11.99 -20.19
N TYR A 144 -41.44 12.44 -20.48
CA TYR A 144 -41.09 12.99 -21.80
C TYR A 144 -41.20 11.93 -22.91
N LEU A 145 -40.73 10.71 -22.67
CA LEU A 145 -40.83 9.62 -23.64
C LEU A 145 -42.30 9.22 -23.89
N LEU A 146 -43.15 9.29 -22.86
CA LEU A 146 -44.60 9.10 -22.97
C LEU A 146 -45.26 10.25 -23.76
N GLU A 147 -44.95 11.50 -23.43
CA GLU A 147 -45.47 12.70 -24.11
C GLU A 147 -45.10 12.75 -25.60
N LYS A 148 -43.96 12.14 -26.00
CA LYS A 148 -43.54 12.01 -27.40
C LYS A 148 -43.96 10.69 -28.06
N GLY A 149 -44.79 9.87 -27.40
CA GLY A 149 -45.27 8.59 -27.94
C GLY A 149 -44.16 7.58 -28.21
N MET A 150 -43.01 7.71 -27.55
CA MET A 150 -41.87 6.80 -27.69
C MET A 150 -41.99 5.57 -26.76
N ILE A 151 -42.78 5.67 -25.69
CA ILE A 151 -43.22 4.54 -24.85
C ILE A 151 -44.71 4.69 -24.51
N SER A 152 -45.40 3.58 -24.23
CA SER A 152 -46.74 3.59 -23.63
C SER A 152 -46.68 3.78 -22.11
N GLU A 153 -47.82 4.11 -21.49
CA GLU A 153 -47.91 4.27 -20.04
C GLU A 153 -47.60 2.95 -19.29
N GLN A 154 -48.08 1.82 -19.82
CA GLN A 154 -47.75 0.49 -19.31
C GLN A 154 -46.24 0.19 -19.39
N GLN A 155 -45.57 0.60 -20.48
CA GLN A 155 -44.12 0.43 -20.63
C GLN A 155 -43.33 1.32 -19.67
N ARG A 156 -43.75 2.58 -19.44
CA ARG A 156 -43.18 3.48 -18.42
C ARG A 156 -43.19 2.80 -17.05
N ASP A 157 -44.34 2.25 -16.67
CA ASP A 157 -44.55 1.70 -15.34
C ASP A 157 -43.87 0.33 -15.16
N GLU A 158 -43.74 -0.48 -16.22
CA GLU A 158 -42.90 -1.69 -16.19
C GLU A 158 -41.42 -1.35 -15.97
N ILE A 159 -40.88 -0.34 -16.66
CA ILE A 159 -39.49 0.13 -16.44
C ILE A 159 -39.29 0.59 -15.00
N VAL A 160 -40.24 1.33 -14.42
CA VAL A 160 -40.21 1.74 -13.00
C VAL A 160 -40.19 0.52 -12.07
N GLN A 161 -41.10 -0.43 -12.25
CA GLN A 161 -41.14 -1.65 -11.43
C GLN A 161 -39.85 -2.46 -11.53
N ILE A 162 -39.25 -2.58 -12.72
CA ILE A 162 -37.98 -3.31 -12.92
C ILE A 162 -36.83 -2.59 -12.21
N ARG A 163 -36.72 -1.27 -12.37
CA ARG A 163 -35.72 -0.43 -11.68
C ARG A 163 -35.82 -0.59 -10.16
N ASP A 164 -37.03 -0.61 -9.63
CA ASP A 164 -37.26 -0.66 -8.19
C ASP A 164 -37.18 -2.09 -7.62
N LYS A 165 -37.42 -3.13 -8.44
CA LYS A 165 -37.04 -4.53 -8.15
C LYS A 165 -35.52 -4.73 -8.10
N TYR A 166 -34.75 -4.08 -8.99
CA TYR A 166 -33.28 -4.07 -8.89
C TYR A 166 -32.78 -3.39 -7.60
N ARG A 167 -33.56 -2.43 -7.06
CA ARG A 167 -33.27 -1.73 -5.80
C ARG A 167 -33.54 -2.61 -4.57
N THR A 168 -34.72 -3.22 -4.47
CA THR A 168 -35.09 -4.09 -3.33
C THR A 168 -34.32 -5.41 -3.29
N ASN A 169 -33.93 -5.98 -4.45
CA ASN A 169 -33.04 -7.15 -4.49
C ASN A 169 -31.62 -6.85 -3.97
N PHE A 170 -31.22 -5.58 -3.83
CA PHE A 170 -29.97 -5.23 -3.14
C PHE A 170 -30.13 -5.29 -1.62
N GLU A 171 -31.30 -4.91 -1.10
CA GLU A 171 -31.59 -4.81 0.34
C GLU A 171 -31.77 -6.19 1.00
N THR A 172 -32.47 -7.12 0.34
CA THR A 172 -32.63 -8.51 0.81
C THR A 172 -31.30 -9.28 0.86
N ASN A 173 -30.39 -9.02 -0.09
CA ASN A 173 -29.05 -9.60 -0.10
C ASN A 173 -28.14 -9.05 1.03
N VAL A 174 -28.42 -7.85 1.57
CA VAL A 174 -27.72 -7.32 2.75
C VAL A 174 -28.23 -7.96 4.04
N GLN A 175 -29.53 -8.25 4.14
CA GLN A 175 -30.10 -8.88 5.34
C GLN A 175 -29.70 -10.35 5.51
N LYS A 176 -29.62 -11.14 4.42
CA LYS A 176 -29.16 -12.54 4.46
C LYS A 176 -27.69 -12.74 4.88
N ILE A 177 -26.92 -11.65 5.06
CA ILE A 177 -25.54 -11.68 5.57
C ILE A 177 -25.47 -11.50 7.11
N LYS A 178 -26.61 -11.24 7.78
CA LYS A 178 -26.70 -11.08 9.25
C LYS A 178 -27.67 -12.05 9.93
N ARG A 179 -27.30 -13.35 9.99
CA ARG A 179 -27.67 -14.30 11.07
C ARG A 179 -26.89 -15.61 10.91
N LYS A 180 -26.44 -16.18 12.03
CA LYS A 180 -26.22 -17.62 12.23
C LYS A 180 -27.21 -18.07 13.31
N PRO A 181 -27.62 -19.35 13.38
CA PRO A 181 -28.70 -19.79 14.26
C PRO A 181 -28.20 -20.09 15.68
N GLU A 182 -29.13 -19.99 16.63
CA GLU A 182 -29.08 -20.56 17.98
C GLU A 182 -30.47 -21.22 18.25
N PRO A 183 -30.59 -22.11 19.27
CA PRO A 183 -31.54 -23.24 19.23
C PRO A 183 -33.01 -22.90 19.53
N PRO A 184 -33.95 -23.80 19.19
CA PRO A 184 -35.39 -23.58 19.35
C PRO A 184 -35.94 -23.98 20.73
N SER A 185 -36.98 -23.27 21.17
CA SER A 185 -38.00 -23.75 22.12
C SER A 185 -39.32 -22.97 21.94
N GLU A 186 -40.36 -23.72 21.58
CA GLU A 186 -41.83 -23.61 21.80
C GLU A 186 -42.36 -22.55 22.82
N MET A 187 -43.61 -22.04 22.84
CA MET A 187 -44.92 -22.37 22.17
C MET A 187 -45.93 -21.19 22.41
N VAL A 188 -47.22 -21.09 21.97
CA VAL A 188 -48.09 -21.93 21.11
C VAL A 188 -48.82 -21.14 19.97
N PRO A 189 -49.92 -20.34 20.16
CA PRO A 189 -51.14 -20.72 19.43
C PRO A 189 -51.80 -19.72 18.44
N ILE A 190 -52.16 -20.28 17.28
CA ILE A 190 -53.52 -20.39 16.68
C ILE A 190 -54.46 -19.16 16.70
N VAL A 191 -54.83 -18.67 15.50
CA VAL A 191 -56.23 -18.54 15.03
C VAL A 191 -56.29 -18.94 13.54
N ASN A 192 -57.44 -19.46 13.11
CA ASN A 192 -57.86 -19.81 11.73
C ASN A 192 -57.76 -18.63 10.73
N GLU A 193 -58.04 -18.74 9.41
CA GLU A 193 -59.01 -19.59 8.71
C GLU A 193 -58.72 -19.68 7.18
N GLN A 194 -59.10 -20.81 6.55
CA GLN A 194 -59.75 -21.03 5.23
C GLN A 194 -59.39 -20.14 3.98
N THR A 195 -59.37 -20.61 2.72
CA THR A 195 -59.74 -21.91 2.09
C THR A 195 -59.19 -22.04 0.64
N ASP A 196 -59.49 -23.17 -0.02
CA ASP A 196 -59.65 -23.39 -1.48
C ASP A 196 -58.41 -23.62 -2.39
N GLU A 197 -58.18 -24.93 -2.66
CA GLU A 197 -58.27 -25.60 -3.98
C GLU A 197 -57.42 -25.06 -5.16
N THR A 198 -56.41 -25.79 -5.67
CA THR A 198 -56.44 -26.98 -6.59
C THR A 198 -57.09 -26.68 -7.96
N GLU A 199 -56.42 -26.90 -9.10
CA GLU A 199 -56.32 -28.16 -9.88
C GLU A 199 -55.35 -27.94 -11.09
N ASP A 200 -54.82 -28.90 -11.86
CA ASP A 200 -54.74 -30.39 -11.85
C ASP A 200 -53.65 -30.85 -12.90
N SER A 201 -53.44 -32.16 -13.08
CA SER A 201 -52.83 -32.90 -14.22
C SER A 201 -51.33 -33.25 -14.19
N SER A 202 -51.01 -34.23 -13.34
CA SER A 202 -50.61 -35.65 -13.63
C SER A 202 -50.42 -36.11 -15.12
N PRO A 203 -50.00 -37.37 -15.45
CA PRO A 203 -49.80 -38.57 -14.58
C PRO A 203 -48.55 -39.46 -14.88
N GLU A 204 -48.49 -40.63 -14.19
CA GLU A 204 -47.77 -41.90 -14.54
C GLU A 204 -46.21 -41.89 -14.53
N GLU A 205 -45.43 -42.91 -14.11
CA GLU A 205 -45.57 -44.28 -13.54
C GLU A 205 -44.43 -44.48 -12.48
N ALA A 206 -44.30 -45.48 -11.60
CA ALA A 206 -45.19 -46.33 -10.75
C ALA A 206 -44.29 -47.09 -9.70
N ASP A 207 -44.89 -47.83 -8.75
CA ASP A 207 -44.31 -48.85 -7.83
C ASP A 207 -43.26 -48.43 -6.75
N GLU A 208 -43.33 -48.85 -5.47
CA GLU A 208 -44.40 -49.47 -4.65
C GLU A 208 -44.02 -49.43 -3.13
N ILE A 209 -45.01 -49.56 -2.21
CA ILE A 209 -44.93 -50.07 -0.80
C ILE A 209 -44.09 -49.22 0.22
N GLU A 210 -44.70 -48.45 1.15
CA GLU A 210 -45.37 -48.82 2.44
C GLU A 210 -44.39 -49.00 3.64
N ASP A 211 -44.69 -48.63 4.91
CA ASP A 211 -45.80 -47.86 5.53
C ASP A 211 -45.40 -47.37 6.97
N SER A 212 -46.24 -46.52 7.59
CA SER A 212 -46.62 -46.30 9.03
C SER A 212 -45.69 -46.62 10.23
N SER A 213 -45.96 -46.13 11.46
CA SER A 213 -46.51 -44.85 11.96
C SER A 213 -46.35 -44.75 13.50
N ASP A 214 -46.66 -43.56 14.05
CA ASP A 214 -47.17 -43.28 15.40
C ASP A 214 -46.31 -43.44 16.68
N GLU A 215 -46.62 -42.56 17.63
CA GLU A 215 -46.13 -42.52 19.01
C GLU A 215 -46.89 -43.51 19.92
N PRO A 216 -46.60 -43.55 21.24
CA PRO A 216 -47.38 -42.64 22.08
C PRO A 216 -46.56 -41.85 23.11
N THR A 217 -46.97 -40.61 23.31
CA THR A 217 -46.78 -39.83 24.53
C THR A 217 -47.56 -40.50 25.70
N GLU A 218 -47.29 -40.26 26.99
CA GLU A 218 -47.28 -38.98 27.69
C GLU A 218 -46.57 -39.05 29.06
N GLN A 219 -45.98 -37.91 29.47
CA GLN A 219 -46.05 -37.29 30.82
C GLN A 219 -45.56 -38.02 32.10
N SER A 220 -45.10 -37.33 33.16
CA SER A 220 -44.62 -35.94 33.32
C SER A 220 -44.01 -35.71 34.73
N ILE A 221 -43.45 -34.50 34.94
CA ILE A 221 -43.41 -33.76 36.23
C ILE A 221 -42.49 -34.29 37.36
N SER A 222 -41.82 -33.43 38.15
CA SER A 222 -41.12 -32.14 37.91
C SER A 222 -40.25 -31.82 39.13
N ASP A 223 -39.37 -30.80 39.04
CA ASP A 223 -39.01 -29.86 40.14
C ASP A 223 -38.32 -30.39 41.43
N LYS A 224 -37.47 -29.62 42.14
CA LYS A 224 -37.19 -28.17 42.08
C LYS A 224 -35.83 -27.81 42.74
N LYS A 225 -35.20 -26.75 42.22
CA LYS A 225 -34.49 -25.66 42.94
C LYS A 225 -33.15 -25.88 43.71
N SER A 226 -32.18 -25.02 43.34
CA SER A 226 -31.32 -24.14 44.19
C SER A 226 -30.38 -24.68 45.27
N GLU A 227 -29.26 -24.03 45.63
CA GLU A 227 -28.41 -22.96 45.05
C GLU A 227 -27.12 -22.87 45.90
N SER A 228 -25.95 -22.59 45.28
CA SER A 228 -24.73 -22.09 45.96
C SER A 228 -24.07 -23.02 47.02
N SER A 229 -22.87 -22.77 47.56
CA SER A 229 -21.62 -22.31 46.94
C SER A 229 -20.39 -22.59 47.84
N MET A 230 -19.19 -22.56 47.24
CA MET A 230 -17.85 -22.44 47.87
C MET A 230 -17.21 -23.62 48.64
N LYS A 231 -16.09 -24.08 48.05
CA LYS A 231 -14.74 -24.24 48.65
C LYS A 231 -14.38 -25.37 49.63
N GLU A 232 -13.35 -26.12 49.20
CA GLU A 232 -12.11 -26.45 49.93
C GLU A 232 -12.22 -27.26 51.25
N SER A 233 -12.22 -28.60 51.11
CA SER A 233 -11.49 -29.51 52.01
C SER A 233 -9.97 -29.31 51.82
N PRO A 234 -9.14 -29.46 52.87
CA PRO A 234 -8.72 -30.78 53.38
C PRO A 234 -8.73 -30.82 54.94
N GLU A 235 -8.27 -31.82 55.70
CA GLU A 235 -7.44 -33.03 55.48
C GLU A 235 -8.17 -34.31 55.94
N SER A 236 -7.46 -35.31 56.50
CA SER A 236 -7.93 -36.67 56.80
C SER A 236 -7.72 -37.08 58.26
N ASP A 237 -8.27 -38.25 58.59
CA ASP A 237 -7.89 -39.18 59.69
C ASP A 237 -8.48 -38.97 61.11
N GLU A 238 -8.47 -40.09 61.86
CA GLU A 238 -8.77 -40.31 63.29
C GLU A 238 -10.25 -40.33 63.75
N ASP A 239 -10.79 -41.57 63.81
CA ASP A 239 -11.48 -42.25 64.91
C ASP A 239 -12.28 -41.45 65.97
N GLU A 240 -13.55 -41.85 66.20
CA GLU A 240 -14.04 -42.40 67.48
C GLU A 240 -15.45 -43.03 67.30
N ASP A 241 -15.87 -43.89 68.24
CA ASP A 241 -17.16 -44.60 68.22
C ASP A 241 -18.30 -43.75 68.81
N GLU A 242 -19.52 -43.85 68.27
CA GLU A 242 -20.76 -43.62 69.05
C GLU A 242 -21.95 -44.36 68.40
N ASP A 243 -22.67 -45.16 69.20
CA ASP A 243 -23.91 -45.86 68.79
C ASP A 243 -25.12 -44.91 68.87
N GLU A 244 -26.07 -44.99 67.93
CA GLU A 244 -27.43 -44.49 68.15
C GLU A 244 -28.45 -45.35 67.38
N ASP A 245 -29.48 -45.85 68.08
CA ASP A 245 -30.48 -46.79 67.56
C ASP A 245 -31.66 -46.09 66.87
N GLU A 246 -32.18 -46.68 65.78
CA GLU A 246 -33.56 -46.42 65.29
C GLU A 246 -34.32 -47.75 65.07
N GLU A 247 -34.91 -48.23 66.17
CA GLU A 247 -36.15 -49.03 66.32
C GLU A 247 -36.68 -49.81 65.07
N GLU A 248 -36.56 -51.14 65.07
CA GLU A 248 -37.45 -52.02 64.28
C GLU A 248 -38.73 -52.34 65.08
N ASP A 249 -39.92 -52.20 64.45
CA ASP A 249 -41.23 -52.38 65.09
C ASP A 249 -41.42 -53.76 65.78
N GLU A 250 -41.87 -53.76 67.03
CA GLU A 250 -42.23 -54.96 67.82
C GLU A 250 -43.56 -55.61 67.37
N ASP A 251 -43.51 -56.50 66.36
CA ASP A 251 -44.56 -57.48 66.05
C ASP A 251 -44.28 -58.81 66.81
N GLU A 252 -44.57 -58.87 68.12
CA GLU A 252 -44.53 -60.12 68.92
C GLU A 252 -45.64 -61.15 68.51
N ASP A 253 -45.53 -62.39 69.02
CA ASP A 253 -46.51 -63.49 68.92
C ASP A 253 -46.84 -64.10 67.53
N GLU A 254 -45.98 -64.99 67.00
CA GLU A 254 -46.46 -66.18 66.26
C GLU A 254 -45.48 -67.39 66.31
N GLU A 255 -45.52 -68.15 67.43
CA GLU A 255 -44.91 -69.48 67.68
C GLU A 255 -43.38 -69.65 67.47
N GLU A 256 -42.63 -69.70 68.60
CA GLU A 256 -41.41 -70.50 68.65
C GLU A 256 -41.72 -71.98 68.36
N GLY A 257 -40.94 -72.59 67.47
CA GLY A 257 -40.97 -74.02 67.21
C GLY A 257 -39.77 -74.44 66.36
N GLU A 258 -39.09 -75.50 66.78
CA GLU A 258 -38.01 -76.11 65.99
C GLU A 258 -38.52 -76.49 64.59
N PRO A 259 -37.70 -76.33 63.53
CA PRO A 259 -38.10 -76.70 62.18
C PRO A 259 -38.38 -78.21 62.11
N LEU A 260 -39.66 -78.58 61.93
CA LEU A 260 -40.10 -79.97 61.80
C LEU A 260 -39.35 -80.66 60.65
N THR A 261 -38.43 -81.55 61.01
CA THR A 261 -37.40 -82.13 60.14
C THR A 261 -37.90 -83.03 59.01
N ASP A 262 -39.20 -83.33 58.97
CA ASP A 262 -39.84 -84.24 58.00
C ASP A 262 -40.58 -83.55 56.82
N LEU A 263 -40.61 -82.21 56.75
CA LEU A 263 -41.29 -81.51 55.64
C LEU A 263 -40.40 -81.43 54.38
N ASN A 264 -40.34 -82.53 53.61
CA ASN A 264 -39.54 -82.63 52.37
C ASN A 264 -40.10 -81.81 51.18
N LEU A 265 -40.03 -80.47 51.28
CA LEU A 265 -40.51 -79.54 50.25
C LEU A 265 -39.86 -79.72 48.86
N LYS A 266 -38.72 -80.43 48.76
CA LYS A 266 -38.00 -80.73 47.50
C LYS A 266 -38.83 -81.59 46.53
N GLU A 267 -39.80 -82.36 47.03
CA GLU A 267 -40.74 -83.12 46.19
C GLU A 267 -41.85 -82.23 45.62
N ASN A 268 -42.41 -81.33 46.43
CA ASN A 268 -43.58 -80.52 46.06
C ASN A 268 -43.21 -79.24 45.30
N LEU A 269 -41.98 -78.75 45.45
CA LEU A 269 -41.49 -77.50 44.86
C LEU A 269 -40.32 -77.72 43.90
N LYS A 270 -40.17 -76.79 42.94
CA LYS A 270 -38.99 -76.63 42.09
C LYS A 270 -38.53 -75.19 42.21
N ILE A 271 -37.24 -74.99 42.45
CA ILE A 271 -36.56 -73.74 42.18
C ILE A 271 -35.82 -73.88 40.84
N SER A 272 -35.86 -72.85 40.01
CA SER A 272 -35.15 -72.77 38.74
C SER A 272 -34.58 -71.37 38.58
N ILE A 273 -33.26 -71.30 38.38
CA ILE A 273 -32.51 -70.07 38.11
C ILE A 273 -32.37 -69.96 36.58
N THR A 274 -32.37 -68.74 36.05
CA THR A 274 -32.12 -68.45 34.62
C THR A 274 -30.67 -68.74 34.22
N GLU A 275 -30.41 -68.92 32.93
CA GLU A 275 -29.08 -69.29 32.41
C GLU A 275 -28.01 -68.19 32.62
N ASP A 276 -28.44 -66.95 32.84
CA ASP A 276 -27.59 -65.80 33.18
C ASP A 276 -27.37 -65.62 34.70
N GLY A 277 -28.02 -66.44 35.54
CA GLY A 277 -27.93 -66.36 37.01
C GLY A 277 -28.62 -65.15 37.64
N LEU A 278 -29.32 -64.33 36.86
CA LEU A 278 -29.91 -63.06 37.31
C LEU A 278 -31.33 -63.19 37.87
N GLU A 279 -32.08 -64.27 37.62
CA GLU A 279 -33.43 -64.44 38.14
C GLU A 279 -33.64 -65.84 38.72
N ALA A 280 -34.29 -65.92 39.88
CA ALA A 280 -34.74 -67.19 40.46
C ALA A 280 -36.26 -67.28 40.48
N PHE A 281 -36.79 -68.41 40.04
CA PHE A 281 -38.21 -68.71 40.01
C PHE A 281 -38.57 -69.94 40.85
N LEU A 282 -39.69 -69.85 41.57
CA LEU A 282 -40.30 -70.90 42.37
C LEU A 282 -41.57 -71.43 41.68
N GLN A 283 -41.61 -72.73 41.40
CA GLN A 283 -42.73 -73.42 40.76
C GLN A 283 -43.23 -74.58 41.62
N VAL A 284 -44.54 -74.81 41.62
CA VAL A 284 -45.16 -75.96 42.29
C VAL A 284 -45.13 -77.18 41.36
N LYS A 285 -44.56 -78.30 41.82
CA LYS A 285 -44.59 -79.62 41.14
C LYS A 285 -45.83 -80.42 41.52
N ALA A 286 -46.14 -80.48 42.82
CA ALA A 286 -47.17 -81.34 43.41
C ALA A 286 -47.97 -80.58 44.48
N ILE A 287 -48.98 -81.21 45.08
CA ILE A 287 -49.81 -80.57 46.12
C ILE A 287 -48.91 -80.17 47.30
N LEU A 288 -48.79 -78.86 47.55
CA LEU A 288 -48.08 -78.29 48.69
C LEU A 288 -48.69 -78.78 50.02
N PRO A 289 -47.87 -79.23 51.01
CA PRO A 289 -48.36 -79.63 52.32
C PRO A 289 -49.19 -78.53 53.00
N ILE A 290 -50.29 -78.94 53.64
CA ILE A 290 -51.28 -78.01 54.23
C ILE A 290 -50.66 -77.08 55.29
N ARG A 291 -49.58 -77.52 55.95
CA ARG A 291 -48.93 -76.84 57.08
C ARG A 291 -47.71 -75.98 56.72
N THR A 292 -47.40 -75.79 55.43
CA THR A 292 -46.20 -75.07 54.95
C THR A 292 -46.18 -73.62 55.46
N ARG A 293 -45.20 -73.27 56.31
CA ARG A 293 -44.98 -71.92 56.87
C ARG A 293 -44.10 -71.07 55.95
N LEU A 294 -44.01 -69.76 56.26
CA LEU A 294 -43.05 -68.86 55.60
C LEU A 294 -41.60 -69.24 55.92
N LEU A 295 -41.34 -69.69 57.16
CA LEU A 295 -40.03 -70.15 57.62
C LEU A 295 -39.52 -71.33 56.79
N ASP A 296 -40.33 -72.38 56.61
CA ASP A 296 -40.01 -73.55 55.78
C ASP A 296 -39.64 -73.13 54.35
N LEU A 297 -40.37 -72.16 53.78
CA LEU A 297 -40.11 -71.67 52.44
C LEU A 297 -38.84 -70.83 52.35
N LYS A 298 -38.55 -69.98 53.35
CA LYS A 298 -37.27 -69.27 53.46
C LYS A 298 -36.09 -70.24 53.59
N HIS A 299 -36.24 -71.27 54.43
CA HIS A 299 -35.22 -72.31 54.60
C HIS A 299 -34.96 -73.05 53.30
N TYR A 300 -36.01 -73.46 52.58
CA TYR A 300 -35.90 -74.12 51.28
C TYR A 300 -35.24 -73.23 50.20
N ILE A 301 -35.53 -71.92 50.17
CA ILE A 301 -34.89 -70.97 49.25
C ILE A 301 -33.39 -70.81 49.58
N LYS A 302 -33.04 -70.69 50.87
CA LYS A 302 -31.65 -70.56 51.35
C LYS A 302 -30.84 -71.85 51.14
N GLU A 303 -31.43 -73.01 51.41
CA GLU A 303 -30.85 -74.34 51.07
C GLU A 303 -30.62 -74.50 49.57
N SER A 304 -31.47 -73.90 48.74
CA SER A 304 -31.33 -73.93 47.28
C SER A 304 -30.27 -72.94 46.76
N GLY A 305 -29.47 -72.34 47.65
CA GLY A 305 -28.34 -71.48 47.32
C GLY A 305 -28.71 -70.07 46.86
N ILE A 306 -29.96 -69.63 47.05
CA ILE A 306 -30.38 -68.26 46.73
C ILE A 306 -30.20 -67.40 47.97
N VAL A 307 -29.37 -66.36 47.85
CA VAL A 307 -28.92 -65.52 48.97
C VAL A 307 -28.99 -64.02 48.68
N HIS A 308 -29.01 -63.62 47.39
CA HIS A 308 -29.06 -62.21 46.98
C HIS A 308 -30.38 -61.86 46.32
N GLY A 309 -30.82 -60.60 46.44
CA GLY A 309 -31.97 -60.08 45.69
C GLY A 309 -33.33 -60.67 46.04
N LEU A 310 -33.49 -61.24 47.24
CA LEU A 310 -34.69 -61.95 47.68
C LEU A 310 -35.95 -61.06 47.69
N VAL A 311 -37.06 -61.58 47.16
CA VAL A 311 -38.34 -60.86 47.09
C VAL A 311 -39.02 -60.81 48.47
N ALA A 312 -39.55 -59.63 48.81
CA ALA A 312 -40.07 -59.29 50.13
C ALA A 312 -41.10 -60.28 50.72
N ASN A 313 -41.00 -60.49 52.04
CA ASN A 313 -41.78 -61.46 52.84
C ASN A 313 -43.30 -61.44 52.56
N LYS A 314 -43.88 -60.26 52.30
CA LYS A 314 -45.31 -60.06 52.01
C LYS A 314 -45.75 -60.84 50.75
N VAL A 315 -44.92 -60.86 49.69
CA VAL A 315 -45.19 -61.58 48.43
C VAL A 315 -45.18 -63.10 48.62
N LEU A 316 -44.24 -63.60 49.43
CA LEU A 316 -44.15 -65.02 49.79
C LEU A 316 -45.35 -65.45 50.64
N LYS A 317 -45.74 -64.66 51.67
CA LYS A 317 -46.97 -64.90 52.47
C LYS A 317 -48.21 -64.95 51.56
N GLU A 318 -48.32 -64.07 50.55
CA GLU A 318 -49.42 -64.07 49.58
C GLU A 318 -49.45 -65.30 48.66
N TRP A 319 -48.32 -65.74 48.12
CA TRP A 319 -48.25 -66.89 47.22
C TRP A 319 -48.55 -68.21 47.96
N ILE A 320 -48.16 -68.31 49.23
CA ILE A 320 -48.60 -69.39 50.12
C ILE A 320 -50.13 -69.36 50.27
N LYS A 321 -50.75 -68.22 50.58
CA LYS A 321 -52.22 -68.13 50.79
C LYS A 321 -53.02 -68.34 49.49
N ASN A 322 -52.56 -67.84 48.34
CA ASN A 322 -53.37 -67.77 47.12
C ASN A 322 -53.17 -68.95 46.14
N LYS A 323 -54.06 -69.95 46.20
CA LYS A 323 -54.07 -71.13 45.31
C LYS A 323 -54.10 -70.81 43.80
N LYS A 324 -54.57 -69.62 43.36
CA LYS A 324 -54.53 -69.22 41.94
C LYS A 324 -53.15 -68.72 41.52
N LYS A 325 -52.43 -67.97 42.37
CA LYS A 325 -51.07 -67.47 42.08
C LYS A 325 -50.06 -68.61 41.89
N ARG A 326 -50.24 -69.74 42.58
CA ARG A 326 -49.43 -70.97 42.46
C ARG A 326 -49.39 -71.62 41.05
N ARG A 327 -50.22 -71.19 40.10
CA ARG A 327 -50.25 -71.73 38.72
C ARG A 327 -49.15 -71.18 37.79
N ARG A 328 -48.42 -70.14 38.19
CA ARG A 328 -47.27 -69.60 37.45
C ARG A 328 -46.02 -69.67 38.34
N PRO A 329 -44.81 -69.77 37.76
CA PRO A 329 -43.58 -69.57 38.52
C PRO A 329 -43.58 -68.18 39.16
N LEU A 330 -43.24 -68.09 40.43
CA LEU A 330 -43.05 -66.84 41.16
C LEU A 330 -41.57 -66.44 41.08
N LYS A 331 -41.26 -65.21 40.64
CA LYS A 331 -39.91 -64.65 40.83
C LYS A 331 -39.66 -64.49 42.33
N ILE A 332 -38.64 -65.16 42.85
CA ILE A 332 -38.29 -65.18 44.29
C ILE A 332 -36.97 -64.47 44.58
N ALA A 333 -36.12 -64.25 43.58
CA ALA A 333 -34.97 -63.36 43.68
C ALA A 333 -34.60 -62.74 42.33
N GLU A 334 -33.95 -61.57 42.38
CA GLU A 334 -33.45 -60.82 41.22
C GLU A 334 -32.05 -60.25 41.50
N GLY A 335 -31.07 -60.66 40.70
CA GLY A 335 -29.66 -60.30 40.84
C GLY A 335 -29.33 -58.92 40.28
N THR A 336 -28.12 -58.45 40.59
CA THR A 336 -27.65 -57.13 40.15
C THR A 336 -26.93 -57.25 38.82
N GLN A 337 -27.39 -56.54 37.78
CA GLN A 337 -26.77 -56.59 36.45
C GLN A 337 -25.37 -55.94 36.44
N PRO A 338 -24.39 -56.51 35.73
CA PRO A 338 -23.06 -55.91 35.57
C PRO A 338 -23.11 -54.67 34.65
N ILE A 339 -22.39 -53.61 35.03
CA ILE A 339 -22.22 -52.42 34.18
C ILE A 339 -20.94 -52.61 33.34
N PRO A 340 -21.00 -52.58 32.01
CA PRO A 340 -19.81 -52.77 31.17
C PRO A 340 -18.81 -51.60 31.30
N PRO A 341 -17.49 -51.88 31.18
CA PRO A 341 -16.46 -50.85 31.14
C PRO A 341 -16.60 -49.97 29.89
N LYS A 342 -15.93 -48.81 29.90
CA LYS A 342 -15.64 -48.05 28.68
C LYS A 342 -14.14 -47.98 28.46
N ASP A 343 -13.69 -48.51 27.33
CA ASP A 343 -12.30 -48.36 26.86
C ASP A 343 -11.96 -46.87 26.69
N SER A 344 -10.72 -46.51 27.01
CA SER A 344 -10.22 -45.15 26.74
C SER A 344 -10.13 -44.87 25.24
N SER A 345 -10.24 -43.60 24.85
CA SER A 345 -10.18 -43.20 23.44
C SER A 345 -9.36 -41.91 23.26
N ILE A 346 -8.87 -41.68 22.03
CA ILE A 346 -8.09 -40.48 21.68
C ILE A 346 -8.86 -39.68 20.64
N VAL A 347 -9.21 -38.45 20.99
CA VAL A 347 -9.77 -37.45 20.08
C VAL A 347 -8.62 -36.66 19.46
N TYR A 348 -8.59 -36.54 18.13
CA TYR A 348 -7.59 -35.74 17.41
C TYR A 348 -8.23 -34.44 16.91
N HIS A 349 -7.61 -33.30 17.19
CA HIS A 349 -8.10 -31.95 16.82
C HIS A 349 -7.46 -31.41 15.53
N PHE A 350 -6.93 -32.31 14.68
CA PHE A 350 -6.43 -32.00 13.34
C PHE A 350 -6.94 -33.05 12.35
N ASP A 351 -7.01 -32.70 11.06
CA ASP A 351 -7.56 -33.57 10.02
C ASP A 351 -6.65 -34.80 9.80
N THR A 352 -7.17 -35.98 10.17
CA THR A 352 -6.50 -37.29 10.02
C THR A 352 -6.98 -38.05 8.78
N GLY A 353 -7.91 -37.47 8.01
CA GLY A 353 -8.53 -38.10 6.85
C GLY A 353 -7.73 -37.99 5.55
N PRO A 354 -8.20 -38.66 4.48
CA PRO A 354 -7.62 -38.49 3.14
C PRO A 354 -7.83 -37.05 2.63
N LYS A 355 -6.84 -36.51 1.92
CA LYS A 355 -6.85 -35.13 1.41
C LYS A 355 -8.08 -34.87 0.53
N LYS A 356 -8.81 -33.79 0.86
CA LYS A 356 -10.02 -33.33 0.16
C LYS A 356 -9.76 -33.14 -1.34
N ALA A 357 -10.72 -33.52 -2.17
CA ALA A 357 -10.60 -33.50 -3.63
C ALA A 357 -10.58 -32.07 -4.23
N GLY A 358 -11.18 -31.11 -3.52
CA GLY A 358 -11.28 -29.69 -3.87
C GLY A 358 -12.10 -28.94 -2.82
N THR A 359 -12.31 -27.64 -3.02
CA THR A 359 -13.29 -26.84 -2.26
C THR A 359 -14.49 -26.51 -3.13
N GLU A 360 -15.68 -26.81 -2.65
CA GLU A 360 -16.93 -26.33 -3.23
C GLU A 360 -17.02 -24.79 -3.15
N LYS A 361 -17.52 -24.16 -4.21
CA LYS A 361 -17.78 -22.72 -4.28
C LYS A 361 -19.25 -22.42 -3.97
N LYS A 362 -19.57 -21.14 -3.79
CA LYS A 362 -20.93 -20.63 -3.53
C LYS A 362 -21.94 -20.88 -4.68
N ASP A 363 -21.49 -21.42 -5.79
CA ASP A 363 -22.28 -21.77 -6.99
C ASP A 363 -22.39 -23.31 -7.19
N GLY A 364 -21.96 -24.12 -6.20
CA GLY A 364 -21.93 -25.58 -6.28
C GLY A 364 -20.77 -26.14 -7.11
N SER A 365 -19.97 -25.30 -7.78
CA SER A 365 -18.84 -25.79 -8.58
C SER A 365 -17.61 -26.10 -7.71
N ILE A 366 -17.01 -27.27 -7.91
CA ILE A 366 -15.82 -27.71 -7.17
C ILE A 366 -14.55 -27.08 -7.77
N ASP A 367 -13.75 -26.40 -6.94
CA ASP A 367 -12.40 -25.97 -7.31
C ASP A 367 -11.37 -27.06 -6.98
N PHE A 368 -11.04 -27.88 -7.98
CA PHE A 368 -10.04 -28.95 -7.87
C PHE A 368 -8.60 -28.45 -7.68
N LYS A 369 -8.32 -27.15 -7.87
CA LYS A 369 -6.98 -26.55 -7.61
C LYS A 369 -6.84 -26.10 -6.17
N ASN A 370 -7.94 -25.71 -5.53
CA ASN A 370 -7.98 -25.36 -4.13
C ASN A 370 -8.46 -26.57 -3.30
N ARG A 371 -7.55 -27.39 -2.77
CA ARG A 371 -7.89 -28.56 -1.95
C ARG A 371 -8.11 -28.23 -0.46
N GLY A 372 -8.38 -26.96 -0.15
CA GLY A 372 -8.39 -26.41 1.20
C GLY A 372 -7.01 -25.90 1.64
N GLU A 373 -6.95 -25.24 2.80
CA GLU A 373 -5.68 -24.80 3.38
C GLU A 373 -4.90 -26.00 3.93
N THR A 374 -3.56 -25.97 3.80
CA THR A 374 -2.70 -26.97 4.44
C THR A 374 -2.65 -26.65 5.93
N LEU A 375 -3.29 -27.48 6.75
CA LEU A 375 -3.55 -27.21 8.18
C LEU A 375 -2.25 -27.10 9.01
N SER A 376 -1.67 -25.91 9.05
CA SER A 376 -0.54 -25.60 9.92
C SER A 376 -1.04 -25.22 11.32
N VAL A 377 -0.57 -25.94 12.33
CA VAL A 377 -0.80 -25.59 13.74
C VAL A 377 0.22 -24.57 14.23
N LYS A 378 -0.12 -23.85 15.29
CA LYS A 378 0.77 -22.88 15.97
C LYS A 378 1.24 -23.48 17.29
N LYS A 379 2.38 -23.00 17.79
CA LYS A 379 2.84 -23.35 19.15
C LYS A 379 1.73 -23.05 20.17
N GLY A 380 1.36 -24.03 20.98
CA GLY A 380 0.28 -23.97 21.96
C GLY A 380 -1.07 -24.50 21.47
N THR A 381 -1.25 -24.80 20.17
CA THR A 381 -2.48 -25.45 19.66
C THR A 381 -2.62 -26.86 20.23
N LEU A 382 -3.80 -27.20 20.76
CA LEU A 382 -4.17 -28.56 21.15
C LEU A 382 -4.26 -29.47 19.91
N LEU A 383 -3.72 -30.68 20.01
CA LEU A 383 -3.62 -31.66 18.92
C LEU A 383 -4.40 -32.94 19.20
N ALA A 384 -4.38 -33.40 20.45
CA ALA A 384 -5.14 -34.57 20.88
C ALA A 384 -5.48 -34.52 22.38
N GLU A 385 -6.57 -35.19 22.71
CA GLU A 385 -7.10 -35.41 24.06
C GLU A 385 -7.35 -36.91 24.26
N LYS A 386 -6.95 -37.46 25.42
CA LYS A 386 -7.30 -38.81 25.85
C LYS A 386 -8.51 -38.74 26.76
N ILE A 387 -9.62 -39.32 26.31
CA ILE A 387 -10.76 -39.63 27.19
C ILE A 387 -10.32 -40.85 28.02
N PRO A 388 -10.24 -40.75 29.36
CA PRO A 388 -9.78 -41.84 30.21
C PRO A 388 -10.78 -43.01 30.22
N ALA A 389 -10.28 -44.19 30.54
CA ALA A 389 -11.10 -45.39 30.71
C ALA A 389 -12.07 -45.24 31.89
N GLN A 390 -13.24 -45.87 31.79
CA GLN A 390 -14.18 -46.02 32.91
C GLN A 390 -14.28 -47.50 33.28
N GLU A 391 -14.09 -47.82 34.55
CA GLU A 391 -14.24 -49.20 35.05
C GLU A 391 -15.70 -49.64 35.02
N GLY A 392 -15.92 -50.92 34.69
CA GLY A 392 -17.24 -51.56 34.82
C GLY A 392 -17.51 -51.95 36.26
N LYS A 393 -18.79 -51.97 36.67
CA LYS A 393 -19.18 -52.48 37.99
C LYS A 393 -19.60 -53.95 37.87
N PRO A 394 -19.04 -54.87 38.67
CA PRO A 394 -19.44 -56.27 38.65
C PRO A 394 -20.91 -56.45 39.03
N GLY A 395 -21.54 -57.45 38.42
CA GLY A 395 -22.89 -57.88 38.79
C GLY A 395 -22.85 -58.92 39.91
N LEU A 396 -24.03 -59.34 40.37
CA LEU A 396 -24.17 -60.36 41.41
C LEU A 396 -25.36 -61.26 41.08
N GLU A 397 -25.11 -62.56 40.85
CA GLU A 397 -26.14 -63.58 40.68
C GLU A 397 -27.07 -63.62 41.91
N VAL A 398 -28.30 -64.14 41.74
CA VAL A 398 -29.18 -64.52 42.87
C VAL A 398 -28.53 -65.52 43.83
N THR A 399 -27.50 -66.25 43.36
CA THR A 399 -26.69 -67.18 44.14
C THR A 399 -25.56 -66.53 44.95
N GLY A 400 -25.40 -65.20 44.86
CA GLY A 400 -24.30 -64.47 45.50
C GLY A 400 -22.95 -64.58 44.76
N LYS A 401 -22.88 -65.24 43.60
CA LYS A 401 -21.68 -65.24 42.75
C LYS A 401 -21.51 -63.91 42.03
N ILE A 402 -20.27 -63.43 41.98
CA ILE A 402 -19.89 -62.19 41.29
C ILE A 402 -19.87 -62.42 39.78
N ILE A 403 -20.56 -61.56 39.03
CA ILE A 403 -20.52 -61.54 37.56
C ILE A 403 -19.39 -60.61 37.13
N ASP A 404 -18.21 -61.21 36.91
CA ASP A 404 -16.97 -60.52 36.56
C ASP A 404 -17.09 -59.72 35.25
N VAL A 405 -16.67 -58.44 35.30
CA VAL A 405 -16.56 -57.59 34.10
C VAL A 405 -15.11 -57.49 33.65
N LYS A 406 -14.91 -57.47 32.34
CA LYS A 406 -13.58 -57.27 31.73
C LYS A 406 -13.03 -55.90 32.13
N LYS A 407 -11.73 -55.82 32.43
CA LYS A 407 -11.07 -54.52 32.68
C LYS A 407 -11.04 -53.69 31.39
N PRO A 408 -11.25 -52.36 31.45
CA PRO A 408 -11.16 -51.49 30.27
C PRO A 408 -9.75 -51.49 29.67
N ARG A 409 -9.65 -51.22 28.38
CA ARG A 409 -8.38 -51.02 27.68
C ARG A 409 -7.92 -49.57 27.79
N ASP A 410 -6.72 -49.40 28.34
CA ASP A 410 -6.04 -48.11 28.37
C ASP A 410 -5.15 -47.88 27.13
N VAL A 411 -5.35 -46.75 26.46
CA VAL A 411 -4.68 -46.36 25.21
C VAL A 411 -3.81 -45.15 25.49
N ASN A 412 -2.49 -45.34 25.38
CA ASN A 412 -1.53 -44.26 25.61
C ASN A 412 -1.21 -43.50 24.32
N ILE A 413 -1.49 -42.18 24.32
CA ILE A 413 -1.05 -41.27 23.26
C ILE A 413 0.48 -41.36 23.13
N LYS A 414 0.99 -41.60 21.92
CA LYS A 414 2.44 -41.56 21.64
C LYS A 414 2.80 -40.20 21.06
N THR A 415 3.72 -39.50 21.71
CA THR A 415 4.23 -38.20 21.24
C THR A 415 5.58 -38.35 20.54
N GLY A 416 5.81 -37.51 19.53
CA GLY A 416 7.04 -37.47 18.73
C GLY A 416 7.76 -36.13 18.81
N LYS A 417 8.26 -35.65 17.66
CA LYS A 417 8.98 -34.37 17.57
C LYS A 417 7.99 -33.22 17.40
N GLY A 418 8.30 -32.06 17.98
CA GLY A 418 7.49 -30.85 17.84
C GLY A 418 6.20 -30.80 18.67
N VAL A 419 6.02 -31.72 19.62
CA VAL A 419 4.86 -31.79 20.53
C VAL A 419 5.27 -31.80 21.99
N SER A 420 4.35 -31.41 22.88
CA SER A 420 4.50 -31.38 24.34
C SER A 420 3.22 -31.88 25.01
N ARG A 421 3.32 -32.68 26.07
CA ARG A 421 2.17 -33.18 26.86
C ARG A 421 1.85 -32.25 28.03
N SER A 422 0.62 -32.32 28.52
CA SER A 422 0.25 -31.89 29.87
C SER A 422 0.87 -32.82 30.94
N PRO A 423 1.01 -32.37 32.20
CA PRO A 423 1.52 -33.20 33.31
C PRO A 423 0.63 -34.42 33.61
N ASP A 424 -0.69 -34.26 33.51
CA ASP A 424 -1.71 -35.31 33.63
C ASP A 424 -1.67 -36.37 32.50
N ASN A 425 -0.85 -36.16 31.47
CA ASN A 425 -0.74 -36.98 30.25
C ASN A 425 -2.01 -37.08 29.37
N LEU A 426 -3.11 -36.38 29.68
CA LEU A 426 -4.37 -36.40 28.92
C LEU A 426 -4.30 -35.57 27.63
N TYR A 427 -3.58 -34.45 27.63
CA TYR A 427 -3.55 -33.48 26.52
C TYR A 427 -2.20 -33.43 25.80
N VAL A 428 -2.24 -33.21 24.48
CA VAL A 428 -1.04 -32.98 23.65
C VAL A 428 -1.16 -31.67 22.88
N PHE A 429 -0.15 -30.81 23.03
CA PHE A 429 -0.05 -29.51 22.39
C PHE A 429 1.13 -29.46 21.40
N ALA A 430 1.03 -28.60 20.39
CA ALA A 430 2.14 -28.27 19.50
C ALA A 430 3.21 -27.45 20.23
N ALA A 431 4.45 -27.95 20.28
CA ALA A 431 5.59 -27.24 20.89
C ALA A 431 6.23 -26.19 19.94
N LEU A 432 5.86 -26.21 18.66
CA LEU A 432 6.35 -25.32 17.58
C LEU A 432 5.26 -25.14 16.51
N ASN A 433 5.44 -24.16 15.60
CA ASN A 433 4.57 -23.99 14.44
C ASN A 433 4.92 -25.03 13.36
N GLY A 434 3.93 -25.61 12.69
CA GLY A 434 4.17 -26.52 11.56
C GLY A 434 2.97 -27.39 11.19
N MET A 435 3.21 -28.38 10.33
CA MET A 435 2.21 -29.38 9.94
C MET A 435 2.11 -30.47 11.01
N PRO A 436 0.93 -30.76 11.60
CA PRO A 436 0.74 -31.93 12.44
C PRO A 436 0.73 -33.20 11.57
N ASP A 437 1.29 -34.29 12.07
CA ASP A 437 1.37 -35.57 11.36
C ASP A 437 1.19 -36.76 12.32
N LEU A 438 0.66 -37.87 11.80
CA LEU A 438 0.28 -39.08 12.57
C LEU A 438 1.07 -40.29 12.08
N ASP A 439 2.35 -40.30 12.47
CA ASP A 439 3.33 -41.33 12.16
C ASP A 439 2.82 -42.72 12.58
N ASN A 440 2.74 -43.62 11.59
CA ASN A 440 2.17 -44.97 11.70
C ASN A 440 0.82 -45.01 12.44
N HIS A 441 -0.07 -44.06 12.16
CA HIS A 441 -1.42 -43.91 12.74
C HIS A 441 -1.49 -43.88 14.28
N THR A 442 -0.36 -43.75 14.99
CA THR A 442 -0.33 -43.83 16.45
C THR A 442 0.56 -42.79 17.14
N LYS A 443 1.40 -42.06 16.40
CA LYS A 443 2.38 -41.13 16.98
C LYS A 443 2.28 -39.72 16.41
N ILE A 444 1.94 -38.76 17.28
CA ILE A 444 1.75 -37.36 16.91
C ILE A 444 3.10 -36.66 16.78
N ASN A 445 3.38 -36.06 15.63
CA ASN A 445 4.48 -35.14 15.40
C ASN A 445 3.96 -33.77 14.95
N VAL A 446 4.79 -32.72 15.04
CA VAL A 446 4.61 -31.47 14.29
C VAL A 446 5.92 -31.14 13.56
N HIS A 447 5.82 -30.88 12.25
CA HIS A 447 6.95 -30.63 11.37
C HIS A 447 6.97 -29.15 10.91
N PRO A 448 8.02 -28.37 11.24
CA PRO A 448 8.15 -26.97 10.80
C PRO A 448 8.52 -26.82 9.31
N VAL A 449 8.72 -27.94 8.61
CA VAL A 449 9.04 -28.01 7.18
C VAL A 449 8.01 -28.89 6.48
N LEU A 450 7.24 -28.30 5.56
CA LEU A 450 6.35 -29.03 4.67
C LEU A 450 7.16 -29.59 3.49
N VAL A 451 7.35 -30.90 3.46
CA VAL A 451 8.09 -31.57 2.37
C VAL A 451 7.12 -32.15 1.35
N ILE A 452 7.26 -31.74 0.09
CA ILE A 452 6.46 -32.23 -1.03
C ILE A 452 7.37 -33.06 -1.93
N SER A 453 7.07 -34.36 -2.03
CA SER A 453 7.96 -35.32 -2.69
C SER A 453 7.95 -35.26 -4.23
N GLY A 454 6.97 -34.59 -4.83
CA GLY A 454 6.87 -34.32 -6.27
C GLY A 454 6.65 -32.84 -6.55
N ASP A 455 5.80 -32.54 -7.53
CA ASP A 455 5.48 -31.18 -7.98
C ASP A 455 4.29 -30.56 -7.21
N VAL A 456 4.24 -29.22 -7.18
CA VAL A 456 3.05 -28.47 -6.75
C VAL A 456 2.11 -28.31 -7.95
N GLY A 457 1.18 -29.26 -8.08
CA GLY A 457 0.24 -29.35 -9.19
C GLY A 457 -1.13 -29.88 -8.76
N MET A 458 -1.87 -30.49 -9.69
CA MET A 458 -3.27 -30.89 -9.45
C MET A 458 -3.45 -31.84 -8.25
N GLN A 459 -2.44 -32.64 -7.92
CA GLN A 459 -2.48 -33.58 -6.79
C GLN A 459 -2.14 -32.96 -5.41
N THR A 460 -1.48 -31.79 -5.39
CA THR A 460 -1.24 -31.05 -4.14
C THR A 460 -2.27 -29.95 -3.89
N GLY A 461 -2.79 -29.35 -4.97
CA GLY A 461 -3.49 -28.08 -4.89
C GLY A 461 -2.54 -26.90 -4.64
N HIS A 462 -3.12 -25.74 -4.34
CA HIS A 462 -2.41 -24.56 -3.82
C HIS A 462 -1.84 -24.81 -2.42
N ILE A 463 -0.74 -24.14 -2.07
CA ILE A 463 -0.06 -24.28 -0.77
C ILE A 463 -0.18 -22.99 0.04
N MET A 464 -0.60 -23.16 1.30
CA MET A 464 -0.72 -22.14 2.32
C MET A 464 -0.06 -22.69 3.58
N PHE A 465 1.16 -22.25 3.93
CA PHE A 465 1.90 -22.82 5.05
C PHE A 465 2.72 -21.77 5.82
N ASP A 466 2.47 -21.61 7.12
CA ASP A 466 3.17 -20.67 8.00
C ASP A 466 4.54 -21.22 8.46
N GLY A 467 5.40 -21.57 7.49
CA GLY A 467 6.74 -22.14 7.73
C GLY A 467 7.53 -22.39 6.44
N VAL A 468 8.51 -23.30 6.49
CA VAL A 468 9.36 -23.64 5.34
C VAL A 468 8.67 -24.66 4.44
N VAL A 469 8.60 -24.41 3.14
CA VAL A 469 8.11 -25.37 2.13
C VAL A 469 9.29 -25.86 1.29
N LEU A 470 9.47 -27.18 1.23
CA LEU A 470 10.48 -27.86 0.42
C LEU A 470 9.79 -28.72 -0.65
N VAL A 471 9.76 -28.22 -1.88
CA VAL A 471 9.29 -28.95 -3.06
C VAL A 471 10.48 -29.68 -3.68
N LYS A 472 10.40 -31.01 -3.80
CA LYS A 472 11.44 -31.79 -4.50
C LYS A 472 11.36 -31.61 -6.01
N GLY A 473 10.14 -31.51 -6.54
CA GLY A 473 9.84 -31.16 -7.94
C GLY A 473 9.68 -29.66 -8.18
N GLU A 474 8.81 -29.31 -9.12
CA GLU A 474 8.55 -27.95 -9.60
C GLU A 474 7.24 -27.37 -9.08
N VAL A 475 7.06 -26.04 -9.21
CA VAL A 475 5.76 -25.39 -9.00
C VAL A 475 5.08 -25.19 -10.36
N CYS A 476 3.95 -25.86 -10.58
CA CYS A 476 3.31 -25.96 -11.89
C CYS A 476 2.49 -24.71 -12.28
N PRO A 477 2.19 -24.54 -13.60
CA PRO A 477 1.39 -23.44 -14.12
C PRO A 477 0.04 -23.23 -13.42
N GLY A 478 -0.21 -21.99 -12.99
CA GLY A 478 -1.48 -21.57 -12.39
C GLY A 478 -1.68 -22.00 -10.93
N PHE A 479 -0.64 -22.52 -10.25
CA PHE A 479 -0.69 -22.81 -8.82
C PHE A 479 -0.16 -21.64 -7.98
N GLN A 480 -0.59 -21.57 -6.71
CA GLN A 480 -0.15 -20.56 -5.75
C GLN A 480 0.61 -21.21 -4.59
N VAL A 481 1.67 -20.55 -4.12
CA VAL A 481 2.42 -20.96 -2.92
C VAL A 481 2.62 -19.75 -2.01
N LYS A 482 2.15 -19.84 -0.76
CA LYS A 482 2.46 -18.90 0.31
C LYS A 482 3.22 -19.65 1.42
N ALA A 483 4.40 -19.15 1.76
CA ALA A 483 5.33 -19.78 2.70
C ALA A 483 6.12 -18.73 3.50
N GLU A 484 6.79 -19.13 4.59
CA GLU A 484 7.87 -18.31 5.14
C GLU A 484 9.08 -18.35 4.20
N LYS A 485 9.55 -19.57 3.86
CA LYS A 485 10.64 -19.82 2.93
C LYS A 485 10.22 -20.87 1.92
N LEU A 486 10.58 -20.69 0.65
CA LEU A 486 10.36 -21.71 -0.40
C LEU A 486 11.69 -22.23 -0.94
N GLU A 487 11.84 -23.55 -0.97
CA GLU A 487 12.85 -24.26 -1.75
C GLU A 487 12.16 -25.14 -2.80
N ALA A 488 12.56 -25.03 -4.07
CA ALA A 488 11.96 -25.76 -5.18
C ALA A 488 12.98 -26.13 -6.28
N ASN A 489 12.64 -27.08 -7.16
CA ASN A 489 13.48 -27.37 -8.33
C ASN A 489 13.30 -26.30 -9.41
N ALA A 490 12.07 -26.00 -9.83
CA ALA A 490 11.75 -24.89 -10.73
C ALA A 490 10.40 -24.24 -10.37
N ILE A 491 10.09 -23.09 -10.97
CA ILE A 491 8.82 -22.38 -10.81
C ILE A 491 8.32 -21.94 -12.20
N MET A 492 7.16 -22.46 -12.61
CA MET A 492 6.62 -22.31 -13.97
C MET A 492 5.22 -21.69 -13.93
N ASN A 493 5.05 -20.48 -14.48
CA ASN A 493 3.75 -19.77 -14.61
C ASN A 493 2.90 -19.72 -13.31
N ALA A 494 3.56 -19.62 -12.14
CA ALA A 494 2.93 -19.69 -10.82
C ALA A 494 3.01 -18.35 -10.06
N GLU A 495 2.18 -18.17 -9.02
CA GLU A 495 2.28 -17.03 -8.10
C GLU A 495 2.82 -17.46 -6.73
N VAL A 496 3.98 -16.91 -6.34
CA VAL A 496 4.67 -17.26 -5.09
C VAL A 496 4.82 -16.02 -4.21
N LYS A 497 4.48 -16.15 -2.92
CA LYS A 497 4.63 -15.09 -1.93
C LYS A 497 5.36 -15.60 -0.68
N THR A 498 6.44 -14.94 -0.27
CA THR A 498 7.23 -15.34 0.92
C THR A 498 7.55 -14.18 1.86
N THR A 499 7.56 -14.47 3.16
CA THR A 499 8.06 -13.53 4.20
C THR A 499 9.57 -13.63 4.42
N GLY A 500 10.21 -14.68 3.91
CA GLY A 500 11.65 -14.90 3.83
C GLY A 500 12.11 -15.23 2.40
N ASP A 501 13.18 -16.03 2.30
CA ASP A 501 13.91 -16.29 1.04
C ASP A 501 13.19 -17.29 0.11
N ILE A 502 13.53 -17.21 -1.19
CA ILE A 502 13.16 -18.21 -2.21
C ILE A 502 14.44 -18.75 -2.83
N ILE A 503 14.56 -20.08 -2.89
CA ILE A 503 15.71 -20.80 -3.47
C ILE A 503 15.23 -21.79 -4.52
N VAL A 504 15.60 -21.55 -5.77
CA VAL A 504 15.24 -22.39 -6.93
C VAL A 504 16.50 -22.99 -7.53
N LYS A 505 16.58 -24.32 -7.62
CA LYS A 505 17.76 -25.04 -8.13
C LYS A 505 17.93 -24.90 -9.65
N GLY A 506 16.80 -24.78 -10.35
CA GLY A 506 16.62 -24.57 -11.78
C GLY A 506 16.13 -23.15 -12.09
N GLY A 507 15.20 -23.06 -13.04
CA GLY A 507 14.72 -21.79 -13.58
C GLY A 507 13.43 -21.26 -12.93
N ILE A 508 13.17 -19.98 -13.15
CA ILE A 508 11.88 -19.35 -12.90
C ILE A 508 11.38 -18.78 -14.24
N VAL A 509 10.21 -19.25 -14.71
CA VAL A 509 9.65 -18.91 -16.02
C VAL A 509 8.21 -18.46 -15.90
N GLY A 510 7.89 -17.28 -16.44
CA GLY A 510 6.53 -16.72 -16.47
C GLY A 510 5.88 -16.46 -15.10
N ALA A 511 6.65 -16.55 -14.02
CA ALA A 511 6.13 -16.52 -12.65
C ALA A 511 5.93 -15.08 -12.14
N LYS A 512 5.13 -14.96 -11.09
CA LYS A 512 4.93 -13.73 -10.31
C LYS A 512 5.37 -13.97 -8.87
N ILE A 513 6.39 -13.24 -8.43
CA ILE A 513 7.05 -13.45 -7.14
C ILE A 513 6.99 -12.17 -6.30
N ASP A 514 6.59 -12.31 -5.03
CA ASP A 514 6.68 -11.26 -4.00
C ASP A 514 7.38 -11.82 -2.76
N ALA A 515 8.67 -11.50 -2.60
CA ALA A 515 9.53 -12.02 -1.55
C ALA A 515 9.99 -10.90 -0.62
N ARG A 516 9.78 -11.05 0.69
CA ARG A 516 10.43 -10.18 1.69
C ARG A 516 11.89 -10.58 1.96
N GLY A 517 12.29 -11.81 1.62
CA GLY A 517 13.68 -12.22 1.55
C GLY A 517 14.34 -12.00 0.18
N SER A 518 15.46 -12.67 -0.01
CA SER A 518 16.24 -12.75 -1.25
C SER A 518 15.71 -13.83 -2.18
N VAL A 519 15.90 -13.68 -3.49
CA VAL A 519 15.55 -14.69 -4.49
C VAL A 519 16.80 -15.25 -5.16
N HIS A 520 16.97 -16.56 -5.11
CA HIS A 520 18.07 -17.30 -5.72
C HIS A 520 17.53 -18.23 -6.82
N ALA A 521 18.08 -18.16 -8.04
CA ALA A 521 17.72 -19.06 -9.14
C ALA A 521 18.86 -19.27 -10.14
N LYS A 522 18.74 -20.29 -11.00
CA LYS A 522 19.69 -20.56 -12.08
C LYS A 522 19.52 -19.57 -13.24
N PHE A 523 18.29 -19.28 -13.63
CA PHE A 523 17.92 -18.31 -14.67
C PHE A 523 16.49 -17.78 -14.46
N LEU A 524 16.21 -16.60 -15.02
CA LEU A 524 14.86 -16.00 -15.05
C LEU A 524 14.41 -15.77 -16.50
N LYS A 525 13.15 -16.09 -16.82
CA LYS A 525 12.52 -15.79 -18.12
C LYS A 525 11.08 -15.29 -17.95
N ALA A 526 10.65 -14.26 -18.68
CA ALA A 526 9.24 -13.79 -18.71
C ALA A 526 8.64 -13.46 -17.30
N THR A 527 9.47 -13.19 -16.30
CA THR A 527 9.10 -13.28 -14.87
C THR A 527 9.03 -11.90 -14.22
N LYS A 528 8.06 -11.70 -13.31
CA LYS A 528 7.91 -10.48 -12.51
C LYS A 528 8.28 -10.77 -11.05
N ILE A 529 9.31 -10.10 -10.54
CA ILE A 529 9.81 -10.28 -9.16
C ILE A 529 9.78 -8.96 -8.40
N VAL A 530 9.18 -8.98 -7.22
CA VAL A 530 9.40 -8.00 -6.15
C VAL A 530 10.22 -8.70 -5.06
N SER A 531 11.38 -8.16 -4.71
CA SER A 531 12.20 -8.61 -3.58
C SER A 531 12.56 -7.43 -2.69
N LYS A 532 12.47 -7.58 -1.37
CA LYS A 532 12.98 -6.57 -0.42
C LYS A 532 14.49 -6.63 -0.22
N ASN A 533 15.14 -7.71 -0.65
CA ASN A 533 16.56 -7.96 -0.45
C ASN A 533 17.25 -8.19 -1.81
N ASN A 534 18.18 -9.15 -1.91
CA ASN A 534 18.97 -9.38 -3.13
C ASN A 534 18.28 -10.36 -4.09
N VAL A 535 18.52 -10.20 -5.39
CA VAL A 535 18.16 -11.18 -6.42
C VAL A 535 19.45 -11.70 -7.06
N ASN A 536 19.69 -13.01 -6.99
CA ASN A 536 20.97 -13.64 -7.31
C ASN A 536 20.79 -14.81 -8.30
N ILE A 537 21.24 -14.60 -9.54
CA ILE A 537 20.92 -15.42 -10.72
C ILE A 537 22.19 -15.94 -11.40
N GLN A 538 22.29 -17.24 -11.63
CA GLN A 538 23.55 -17.86 -12.07
C GLN A 538 23.90 -17.70 -13.56
N LYS A 539 22.91 -17.78 -14.47
CA LYS A 539 23.14 -17.86 -15.93
C LYS A 539 22.60 -16.69 -16.74
N GLU A 540 21.32 -16.34 -16.60
CA GLU A 540 20.70 -15.28 -17.41
C GLU A 540 19.39 -14.76 -16.82
N ILE A 541 19.05 -13.53 -17.19
CA ILE A 541 17.78 -12.86 -16.90
C ILE A 541 17.24 -12.35 -18.24
N VAL A 542 16.09 -12.84 -18.68
CA VAL A 542 15.52 -12.55 -20.00
C VAL A 542 14.05 -12.13 -19.87
N ASP A 543 13.67 -11.02 -20.50
CA ASP A 543 12.27 -10.56 -20.53
C ASP A 543 11.62 -10.47 -19.13
N CYS A 544 12.34 -9.92 -18.16
CA CYS A 544 11.88 -9.83 -16.77
C CYS A 544 11.59 -8.39 -16.32
N ALA A 545 10.80 -8.26 -15.25
CA ALA A 545 10.61 -7.01 -14.53
C ALA A 545 10.91 -7.21 -13.04
N LEU A 546 11.94 -6.54 -12.53
CA LEU A 546 12.48 -6.74 -11.17
C LEU A 546 12.41 -5.44 -10.34
N ASP A 547 11.76 -5.47 -9.17
CA ASP A 547 11.75 -4.43 -8.12
C ASP A 547 12.56 -4.98 -6.92
N VAL A 548 13.81 -4.51 -6.74
CA VAL A 548 14.82 -5.15 -5.87
C VAL A 548 15.31 -4.17 -4.79
N GLY A 549 15.00 -4.45 -3.53
CA GLY A 549 15.39 -3.64 -2.37
C GLY A 549 16.86 -3.73 -1.96
N GLY A 550 17.62 -4.68 -2.52
CA GLY A 550 19.07 -4.82 -2.39
C GLY A 550 19.79 -4.73 -3.74
N LYS A 551 20.65 -5.73 -4.01
CA LYS A 551 21.43 -5.89 -5.24
C LYS A 551 20.79 -6.87 -6.21
N CYS A 552 20.91 -6.60 -7.51
CA CYS A 552 20.73 -7.61 -8.55
C CYS A 552 22.11 -8.16 -8.96
N LEU A 553 22.29 -9.48 -8.85
CA LEU A 553 23.55 -10.17 -9.09
C LEU A 553 23.35 -11.23 -10.18
N CYS A 554 24.07 -11.09 -11.28
CA CYS A 554 24.12 -12.04 -12.39
C CYS A 554 25.58 -12.17 -12.90
N GLU A 555 26.53 -12.35 -11.99
CA GLU A 555 27.97 -12.09 -12.23
C GLU A 555 28.60 -12.89 -13.38
N LYS A 556 28.07 -14.07 -13.71
CA LYS A 556 28.52 -14.91 -14.83
C LYS A 556 27.57 -14.86 -16.05
N GLY A 557 26.48 -14.12 -15.95
CA GLY A 557 25.34 -14.19 -16.86
C GLY A 557 25.00 -12.91 -17.63
N LYS A 558 24.08 -13.04 -18.57
CA LYS A 558 23.57 -11.94 -19.41
C LYS A 558 22.18 -11.49 -18.95
N ILE A 559 21.91 -10.19 -19.04
CA ILE A 559 20.61 -9.57 -18.79
C ILE A 559 20.06 -9.07 -20.13
N VAL A 560 18.90 -9.51 -20.60
CA VAL A 560 18.38 -9.22 -21.96
C VAL A 560 16.90 -8.81 -21.89
N ALA A 561 16.50 -7.78 -22.65
CA ALA A 561 15.12 -7.29 -22.76
C ALA A 561 14.41 -7.06 -21.39
N THR A 562 15.17 -6.71 -20.36
CA THR A 562 14.74 -6.76 -18.95
C THR A 562 14.69 -5.36 -18.34
N GLN A 563 13.69 -5.13 -17.48
CA GLN A 563 13.54 -3.93 -16.67
C GLN A 563 13.98 -4.23 -15.22
N ILE A 564 14.92 -3.44 -14.68
CA ILE A 564 15.45 -3.62 -13.32
C ILE A 564 15.43 -2.31 -12.55
N ALA A 565 14.72 -2.32 -11.42
CA ALA A 565 14.87 -1.36 -10.35
C ALA A 565 15.68 -2.01 -9.21
N ALA A 566 16.84 -1.45 -8.84
CA ALA A 566 17.68 -1.97 -7.76
C ALA A 566 18.11 -0.86 -6.80
N ALA A 567 17.94 -1.05 -5.49
CA ALA A 567 18.32 -0.02 -4.52
C ALA A 567 19.83 0.09 -4.32
N GLN A 568 20.57 -1.03 -4.35
CA GLN A 568 21.98 -1.09 -3.91
C GLN A 568 22.95 -1.64 -4.96
N GLY A 569 22.69 -1.51 -6.26
CA GLY A 569 23.64 -1.91 -7.33
C GLY A 569 23.20 -3.06 -8.23
N VAL A 570 23.86 -3.18 -9.38
CA VAL A 570 23.64 -4.27 -10.36
C VAL A 570 24.98 -4.82 -10.84
N LYS A 571 25.15 -6.14 -10.79
CA LYS A 571 26.28 -6.83 -11.44
C LYS A 571 25.76 -7.79 -12.49
N ALA A 572 26.34 -7.80 -13.68
CA ALA A 572 26.07 -8.78 -14.73
C ALA A 572 27.38 -9.07 -15.49
N ALA A 573 27.55 -10.22 -16.14
CA ALA A 573 28.66 -10.36 -17.08
C ALA A 573 28.45 -9.47 -18.31
N GLN A 574 27.20 -9.38 -18.79
CA GLN A 574 26.77 -8.64 -19.98
C GLN A 574 25.36 -8.07 -19.78
N ILE A 575 25.09 -6.88 -20.34
CA ILE A 575 23.77 -6.24 -20.34
C ILE A 575 23.35 -5.94 -21.78
N GLY A 576 22.16 -6.41 -22.14
CA GLY A 576 21.54 -6.30 -23.46
C GLY A 576 22.20 -7.14 -24.55
N SER A 577 21.74 -6.93 -25.78
CA SER A 577 22.02 -7.73 -26.98
C SER A 577 21.62 -6.93 -28.22
N GLU A 578 22.33 -7.10 -29.34
CA GLU A 578 22.15 -6.26 -30.55
C GLU A 578 20.78 -6.43 -31.22
N LEU A 579 20.19 -7.63 -31.12
CA LEU A 579 18.91 -8.01 -31.74
C LEU A 579 17.72 -8.00 -30.77
N SER A 580 17.84 -7.37 -29.59
CA SER A 580 16.86 -7.48 -28.51
C SER A 580 16.32 -6.12 -28.06
N ALA A 581 15.10 -6.12 -27.50
CA ALA A 581 14.50 -4.92 -26.91
C ALA A 581 15.39 -4.33 -25.80
N SER A 582 15.34 -3.00 -25.61
CA SER A 582 16.29 -2.32 -24.73
C SER A 582 16.13 -2.70 -23.26
N CYS A 583 17.25 -3.00 -22.60
CA CYS A 583 17.29 -3.17 -21.15
C CYS A 583 17.09 -1.81 -20.47
N LYS A 584 16.22 -1.73 -19.46
CA LYS A 584 15.95 -0.48 -18.72
C LYS A 584 16.32 -0.66 -17.26
N ILE A 585 17.43 -0.05 -16.82
CA ILE A 585 18.05 -0.33 -15.53
C ILE A 585 18.17 0.96 -14.71
N MET A 586 17.59 0.97 -13.52
CA MET A 586 17.53 2.13 -12.64
C MET A 586 18.02 1.77 -11.23
N VAL A 587 19.08 2.46 -10.77
CA VAL A 587 19.83 2.04 -9.59
C VAL A 587 20.05 3.18 -8.59
N GLY A 588 19.83 2.91 -7.30
CA GLY A 588 19.99 3.90 -6.21
C GLY A 588 18.80 4.86 -6.05
N ILE A 589 17.72 4.70 -6.81
CA ILE A 589 16.49 5.51 -6.70
C ILE A 589 15.44 4.70 -5.92
N SER A 590 14.78 5.31 -4.93
CA SER A 590 13.87 4.54 -4.05
C SER A 590 12.60 4.07 -4.78
N ALA A 591 12.13 2.87 -4.42
CA ALA A 591 10.90 2.28 -4.99
C ALA A 591 9.64 3.16 -4.80
N LYS A 592 9.61 4.02 -3.77
CA LYS A 592 8.53 5.02 -3.59
C LYS A 592 8.57 6.08 -4.69
N ILE A 593 9.76 6.57 -5.04
CA ILE A 593 9.97 7.55 -6.11
C ILE A 593 9.74 6.91 -7.47
N GLN A 594 10.23 5.68 -7.70
CA GLN A 594 9.97 4.93 -8.93
C GLN A 594 8.48 4.73 -9.19
N LYS A 595 7.69 4.39 -8.16
CA LYS A 595 6.23 4.28 -8.28
C LYS A 595 5.55 5.64 -8.52
N LYS A 596 6.12 6.77 -8.07
CA LYS A 596 5.67 8.13 -8.46
C LYS A 596 6.04 8.45 -9.92
N LEU A 597 7.27 8.17 -10.35
CA LEU A 597 7.76 8.40 -11.71
C LEU A 597 7.01 7.55 -12.74
N HIS A 598 6.74 6.27 -12.44
CA HIS A 598 5.95 5.39 -13.30
C HIS A 598 4.51 5.90 -13.43
N ARG A 599 3.84 6.25 -12.31
CA ARG A 599 2.52 6.91 -12.37
C ARG A 599 2.54 8.17 -13.23
N LEU A 600 3.56 9.02 -13.13
CA LEU A 600 3.68 10.23 -13.96
C LEU A 600 3.96 9.91 -15.44
N LYS A 601 4.79 8.90 -15.77
CA LYS A 601 5.02 8.44 -17.15
C LYS A 601 3.74 7.85 -17.77
N ASN A 602 3.01 7.00 -17.06
CA ASN A 602 1.72 6.47 -17.53
C ASN A 602 0.68 7.61 -17.67
N THR A 603 0.78 8.67 -16.86
CA THR A 603 -0.07 9.88 -17.04
C THR A 603 0.35 10.65 -18.29
N LEU A 604 1.65 10.79 -18.55
CA LEU A 604 2.21 11.45 -19.73
C LEU A 604 1.72 10.81 -21.04
N GLU A 605 1.72 9.48 -21.09
CA GLU A 605 1.26 8.68 -22.25
C GLU A 605 -0.23 8.88 -22.54
N ASN A 606 -1.04 9.26 -21.54
CA ASN A 606 -2.49 9.47 -21.65
C ASN A 606 -2.90 10.96 -21.74
N CYS A 607 -1.95 11.91 -21.74
CA CYS A 607 -2.21 13.35 -21.77
C CYS A 607 -2.05 13.97 -23.17
N LYS A 608 -2.79 15.05 -23.44
CA LYS A 608 -2.67 15.84 -24.69
C LYS A 608 -1.30 16.54 -24.75
N LYS A 609 -0.81 16.82 -25.98
CA LYS A 609 0.56 17.33 -26.24
C LYS A 609 0.96 18.54 -25.38
N ASP A 610 0.03 19.43 -25.06
CA ASP A 610 0.31 20.64 -24.29
C ASP A 610 0.50 20.33 -22.79
N GLU A 611 -0.35 19.48 -22.22
CA GLU A 611 -0.23 18.97 -20.84
C GLU A 611 1.04 18.11 -20.65
N GLN A 612 1.51 17.47 -21.72
CA GLN A 612 2.74 16.69 -21.67
C GLN A 612 3.99 17.54 -21.35
N ALA A 613 3.98 18.85 -21.62
CA ALA A 613 5.11 19.73 -21.29
C ALA A 613 5.31 19.84 -19.77
N ASP A 614 4.23 20.11 -19.03
CA ASP A 614 4.27 20.21 -17.57
C ASP A 614 4.58 18.87 -16.89
N ILE A 615 4.01 17.77 -17.39
CA ILE A 615 4.29 16.44 -16.84
C ILE A 615 5.74 16.03 -17.12
N ARG A 616 6.30 16.33 -18.30
CA ARG A 616 7.74 16.16 -18.57
C ARG A 616 8.58 17.02 -17.63
N ALA A 617 8.22 18.29 -17.44
CA ALA A 617 8.94 19.18 -16.53
C ALA A 617 8.92 18.68 -15.07
N GLU A 618 7.79 18.16 -14.58
CA GLU A 618 7.69 17.62 -13.22
C GLU A 618 8.38 16.24 -13.07
N ILE A 619 8.34 15.38 -14.10
CA ILE A 619 9.19 14.18 -14.16
C ILE A 619 10.66 14.58 -14.10
N SER A 620 11.11 15.53 -14.92
CA SER A 620 12.50 16.00 -14.93
C SER A 620 12.89 16.68 -13.61
N ARG A 621 12.00 17.45 -12.95
CA ARG A 621 12.26 18.01 -11.61
C ARG A 621 12.43 16.92 -10.56
N ILE A 622 11.56 15.91 -10.52
CA ILE A 622 11.66 14.81 -9.55
C ILE A 622 12.94 14.01 -9.81
N THR A 623 13.20 13.66 -11.07
CA THR A 623 14.38 12.88 -11.45
C THR A 623 15.66 13.68 -11.18
N ALA A 624 15.72 14.96 -11.54
CA ALA A 624 16.86 15.85 -11.28
C ALA A 624 17.06 16.20 -9.80
N ARG A 625 15.99 16.31 -8.99
CA ARG A 625 16.10 16.48 -7.53
C ARG A 625 16.76 15.26 -6.90
N GLU A 626 16.39 14.07 -7.34
CA GLU A 626 16.99 12.82 -6.84
C GLU A 626 18.38 12.56 -7.44
N LEU A 627 18.64 13.00 -8.68
CA LEU A 627 19.95 13.01 -9.32
C LEU A 627 20.86 14.17 -8.83
N SER A 628 20.35 15.11 -8.03
CA SER A 628 21.18 16.10 -7.32
C SER A 628 21.74 15.60 -5.98
N GLY A 629 21.58 14.31 -5.68
CA GLY A 629 22.17 13.66 -4.52
C GLY A 629 23.69 13.46 -4.65
N ILE A 630 24.31 13.11 -3.53
CA ILE A 630 25.71 12.65 -3.48
C ILE A 630 25.78 11.27 -4.19
N PRO A 631 26.85 10.97 -4.97
CA PRO A 631 27.03 9.63 -5.55
C PRO A 631 27.04 8.53 -4.48
N ASP A 632 26.24 7.48 -4.71
CA ASP A 632 26.06 6.38 -3.77
C ASP A 632 26.94 5.19 -4.18
N ALA A 633 28.01 4.96 -3.43
CA ALA A 633 28.96 3.87 -3.67
C ALA A 633 28.38 2.46 -3.44
N THR A 634 27.14 2.34 -2.94
CA THR A 634 26.40 1.06 -2.99
C THR A 634 25.77 0.84 -4.36
N ALA A 635 25.25 1.89 -5.01
CA ALA A 635 24.48 1.86 -6.25
C ALA A 635 25.31 1.60 -7.53
N ASP A 636 26.52 1.03 -7.40
CA ASP A 636 27.43 0.76 -8.51
C ASP A 636 26.85 -0.26 -9.51
N ILE A 637 27.20 -0.07 -10.79
CA ILE A 637 26.91 -1.02 -11.88
C ILE A 637 28.23 -1.58 -12.43
N ILE A 638 28.35 -2.90 -12.51
CA ILE A 638 29.59 -3.59 -12.93
C ILE A 638 29.27 -4.63 -14.01
N VAL A 639 29.87 -4.46 -15.20
CA VAL A 639 29.62 -5.25 -16.42
C VAL A 639 30.94 -5.54 -17.15
N PRO A 640 31.74 -6.55 -16.74
CA PRO A 640 33.11 -6.73 -17.22
C PRO A 640 33.22 -7.13 -18.70
N LYS A 641 32.15 -7.60 -19.36
CA LYS A 641 32.14 -7.77 -20.82
C LYS A 641 31.63 -6.51 -21.52
N GLU A 642 30.32 -6.33 -21.59
CA GLU A 642 29.73 -5.29 -22.44
C GLU A 642 28.30 -4.90 -22.08
N ILE A 643 27.98 -3.64 -22.37
CA ILE A 643 26.65 -3.06 -22.33
C ILE A 643 26.22 -2.74 -23.76
N ILE A 644 25.13 -3.34 -24.24
CA ILE A 644 24.61 -3.19 -25.61
C ILE A 644 23.13 -2.82 -25.53
N GLY A 645 22.68 -1.75 -26.19
CA GLY A 645 21.24 -1.47 -26.34
C GLY A 645 20.50 -1.24 -25.02
N ALA A 646 21.09 -0.50 -24.07
CA ALA A 646 20.54 -0.32 -22.73
C ALA A 646 20.30 1.15 -22.37
N GLU A 647 19.19 1.41 -21.68
CA GLU A 647 18.89 2.65 -20.96
C GLU A 647 19.27 2.46 -19.48
N ILE A 648 20.27 3.18 -18.99
CA ILE A 648 20.82 3.01 -17.64
C ILE A 648 20.80 4.34 -16.89
N GLN A 649 20.20 4.36 -15.70
CA GLN A 649 20.20 5.50 -14.77
C GLN A 649 20.74 5.05 -13.40
N THR A 650 21.80 5.68 -12.88
CA THR A 650 22.36 5.31 -11.57
C THR A 650 22.92 6.47 -10.72
N ARG A 651 22.80 6.34 -9.40
CA ARG A 651 23.54 7.15 -8.42
C ARG A 651 24.98 6.70 -8.17
N GLY A 652 25.34 5.46 -8.51
CA GLY A 652 26.69 4.92 -8.32
C GLY A 652 27.60 5.16 -9.52
N LYS A 653 28.77 4.53 -9.52
CA LYS A 653 29.67 4.48 -10.67
C LYS A 653 29.28 3.37 -11.64
N ILE A 654 29.76 3.44 -12.87
CA ILE A 654 29.62 2.38 -13.87
C ILE A 654 31.01 1.88 -14.26
N VAL A 655 31.18 0.55 -14.29
CA VAL A 655 32.39 -0.11 -14.78
C VAL A 655 32.00 -1.09 -15.87
N ALA A 656 32.48 -0.88 -17.10
CA ALA A 656 32.16 -1.68 -18.28
C ALA A 656 33.41 -2.13 -19.05
N GLY A 657 33.33 -3.25 -19.78
CA GLY A 657 34.36 -3.60 -20.76
C GLY A 657 34.19 -2.79 -22.05
N ASN A 658 33.09 -3.03 -22.77
CA ASN A 658 32.61 -2.26 -23.92
C ASN A 658 31.28 -1.56 -23.60
N ILE A 659 30.94 -0.46 -24.29
CA ILE A 659 29.58 0.12 -24.32
C ILE A 659 29.17 0.41 -25.77
N LYS A 660 28.00 -0.09 -26.20
CA LYS A 660 27.49 0.03 -27.58
C LYS A 660 26.01 0.39 -27.61
N ASN A 661 25.62 1.34 -28.44
CA ASN A 661 24.22 1.71 -28.69
C ASN A 661 23.39 1.94 -27.40
N ALA A 662 23.98 2.57 -26.38
CA ALA A 662 23.37 2.74 -25.07
C ALA A 662 23.07 4.23 -24.74
N VAL A 663 22.18 4.45 -23.78
CA VAL A 663 21.89 5.76 -23.18
C VAL A 663 22.11 5.64 -21.68
N ILE A 664 23.08 6.39 -21.16
CA ILE A 664 23.59 6.21 -19.79
C ILE A 664 23.62 7.54 -19.05
N GLU A 665 23.01 7.57 -17.87
CA GLU A 665 23.03 8.68 -16.92
C GLU A 665 23.58 8.18 -15.58
N SER A 666 24.71 8.74 -15.13
CA SER A 666 25.39 8.33 -13.91
C SER A 666 25.77 9.55 -13.07
N LEU A 667 25.62 9.49 -11.75
CA LEU A 667 26.21 10.50 -10.85
C LEU A 667 27.67 10.21 -10.52
N GLY A 668 28.06 8.94 -10.52
CA GLY A 668 29.44 8.53 -10.35
C GLY A 668 30.25 8.62 -11.64
N HIS A 669 31.48 8.12 -11.54
CA HIS A 669 32.39 7.97 -12.68
C HIS A 669 31.90 6.86 -13.62
N VAL A 670 32.21 6.97 -14.91
CA VAL A 670 31.98 5.92 -15.90
C VAL A 670 33.32 5.44 -16.43
N ILE A 671 33.69 4.20 -16.09
CA ILE A 671 34.97 3.59 -16.44
C ILE A 671 34.73 2.51 -17.48
N VAL A 672 35.40 2.61 -18.64
CA VAL A 672 35.25 1.68 -19.77
C VAL A 672 36.63 1.17 -20.18
N GLN A 673 36.78 -0.15 -20.40
CA GLN A 673 38.10 -0.72 -20.64
C GLN A 673 38.58 -0.64 -22.09
N LYS A 674 37.67 -0.74 -23.07
CA LYS A 674 38.03 -0.98 -24.49
C LYS A 674 37.41 -0.03 -25.50
N GLU A 675 36.09 0.14 -25.51
CA GLU A 675 35.42 0.96 -26.53
C GLU A 675 34.05 1.49 -26.10
N ILE A 676 33.71 2.69 -26.60
CA ILE A 676 32.37 3.29 -26.54
C ILE A 676 31.91 3.62 -27.97
N VAL A 677 30.79 3.04 -28.41
CA VAL A 677 30.30 3.11 -29.80
C VAL A 677 28.81 3.51 -29.84
N LYS A 678 28.43 4.47 -30.71
CA LYS A 678 27.04 4.92 -30.92
C LYS A 678 26.25 5.22 -29.64
N THR A 679 26.88 5.76 -28.60
CA THR A 679 26.32 5.83 -27.24
C THR A 679 26.17 7.28 -26.76
N LYS A 680 25.10 7.60 -26.01
CA LYS A 680 25.03 8.82 -25.19
C LYS A 680 25.39 8.49 -23.75
N ILE A 681 26.36 9.20 -23.17
CA ILE A 681 26.68 9.11 -21.73
C ILE A 681 26.66 10.51 -21.11
N GLN A 682 25.96 10.65 -19.99
CA GLN A 682 26.02 11.80 -19.10
C GLN A 682 26.56 11.33 -17.73
N SER A 683 27.66 11.92 -17.26
CA SER A 683 28.32 11.58 -15.99
C SER A 683 28.50 12.79 -15.09
N GLY A 684 28.05 12.67 -13.84
CA GLY A 684 28.36 13.58 -12.74
C GLY A 684 29.80 13.44 -12.20
N GLY A 685 30.55 12.45 -12.68
CA GLY A 685 31.97 12.24 -12.39
C GLY A 685 32.85 12.49 -13.60
N GLU A 686 33.90 11.68 -13.71
CA GLU A 686 34.77 11.58 -14.89
C GLU A 686 34.29 10.42 -15.80
N ILE A 687 34.45 10.55 -17.12
CA ILE A 687 34.34 9.41 -18.05
C ILE A 687 35.76 8.98 -18.45
N ASN A 688 36.12 7.73 -18.19
CA ASN A 688 37.50 7.25 -18.26
C ASN A 688 37.61 5.99 -19.14
N ILE A 689 38.40 6.08 -20.21
CA ILE A 689 38.69 5.04 -21.20
C ILE A 689 40.19 5.03 -21.58
N GLN A 690 41.11 5.01 -20.59
CA GLN A 690 42.56 5.22 -20.83
C GLN A 690 43.17 4.31 -21.92
N ASN A 691 42.66 3.09 -22.06
CA ASN A 691 43.15 2.06 -22.98
C ASN A 691 42.22 1.84 -24.20
N GLY A 692 41.25 2.71 -24.45
CA GLY A 692 40.16 2.44 -25.38
C GLY A 692 39.65 3.62 -26.20
N LYS A 693 38.83 3.30 -27.20
CA LYS A 693 38.39 4.23 -28.26
C LYS A 693 36.97 4.77 -28.04
N ILE A 694 36.74 6.02 -28.40
CA ILE A 694 35.40 6.62 -28.49
C ILE A 694 35.02 6.80 -29.96
N MET A 695 33.94 6.17 -30.40
CA MET A 695 33.48 6.18 -31.80
C MET A 695 32.02 6.63 -31.89
N THR A 696 31.70 7.60 -32.76
CA THR A 696 30.31 8.01 -33.09
C THR A 696 29.40 8.32 -31.88
N SER A 697 29.98 8.82 -30.78
CA SER A 697 29.31 8.89 -29.46
C SER A 697 29.23 10.32 -28.92
N ASN A 698 28.26 10.55 -28.02
CA ASN A 698 28.01 11.83 -27.35
C ASN A 698 28.24 11.67 -25.84
N LEU A 699 29.36 12.17 -25.33
CA LEU A 699 29.79 11.96 -23.94
C LEU A 699 29.88 13.29 -23.21
N ILE A 700 29.20 13.44 -22.08
CA ILE A 700 29.18 14.66 -21.27
C ILE A 700 29.61 14.29 -19.85
N ALA A 701 30.69 14.89 -19.36
CA ALA A 701 31.26 14.60 -18.05
C ALA A 701 31.48 15.88 -17.22
N LEU A 702 31.14 15.83 -15.92
CA LEU A 702 31.29 16.97 -15.04
C LEU A 702 32.76 17.23 -14.65
N ASN A 703 33.55 16.17 -14.44
CA ASN A 703 34.94 16.27 -13.96
C ASN A 703 36.00 16.11 -15.05
N GLY A 704 35.62 15.74 -16.28
CA GLY A 704 36.52 15.56 -17.42
C GLY A 704 36.37 14.21 -18.12
N ILE A 705 37.12 14.03 -19.21
CA ILE A 705 37.13 12.80 -20.01
C ILE A 705 38.57 12.36 -20.29
N THR A 706 38.93 11.12 -19.94
CA THR A 706 40.22 10.52 -20.31
C THR A 706 40.00 9.42 -21.35
N ALA A 707 40.79 9.40 -22.43
CA ALA A 707 40.63 8.43 -23.52
C ALA A 707 41.95 8.13 -24.25
N LEU A 708 42.05 6.97 -24.90
CA LEU A 708 43.17 6.68 -25.81
C LEU A 708 43.00 7.40 -27.14
N GLU A 709 41.87 7.17 -27.80
CA GLU A 709 41.61 7.58 -29.19
C GLU A 709 40.16 8.07 -29.36
N VAL A 710 39.94 9.19 -30.05
CA VAL A 710 38.61 9.81 -30.21
C VAL A 710 38.29 10.05 -31.69
N GLY A 711 37.25 9.37 -32.17
CA GLY A 711 36.79 9.44 -33.56
C GLY A 711 37.61 8.55 -34.51
N SER A 712 37.36 8.76 -35.80
CA SER A 712 38.05 8.15 -36.94
C SER A 712 37.59 8.85 -38.22
N GLU A 713 38.45 8.98 -39.22
CA GLU A 713 38.18 9.61 -40.53
C GLU A 713 36.87 9.14 -41.19
N LEU A 714 36.57 7.83 -41.09
CA LEU A 714 35.40 7.16 -41.68
C LEU A 714 34.14 7.22 -40.79
N SER A 715 34.22 7.79 -39.59
CA SER A 715 33.15 7.73 -38.59
C SER A 715 32.33 9.02 -38.50
N ALA A 716 31.07 8.88 -38.07
CA ALA A 716 30.24 10.03 -37.72
C ALA A 716 30.86 10.79 -36.52
N PRO A 717 30.82 12.14 -36.52
CA PRO A 717 31.57 12.96 -35.57
C PRO A 717 31.14 12.72 -34.12
N CYS A 718 32.13 12.55 -33.23
CA CYS A 718 31.91 12.51 -31.79
C CYS A 718 31.54 13.89 -31.25
N LYS A 719 30.79 13.91 -30.15
CA LYS A 719 30.47 15.12 -29.36
C LYS A 719 30.98 14.90 -27.93
N LEU A 720 31.88 15.76 -27.44
CA LEU A 720 32.46 15.64 -26.09
C LEU A 720 32.20 16.90 -25.26
N GLY A 721 31.47 16.74 -24.17
CA GLY A 721 31.17 17.76 -23.17
C GLY A 721 32.01 17.59 -21.90
N PHE A 722 32.65 18.66 -21.40
CA PHE A 722 33.40 18.63 -20.14
C PHE A 722 33.11 19.85 -19.25
N GLY A 723 33.11 19.67 -17.91
CA GLY A 723 32.72 20.73 -16.97
C GLY A 723 31.22 21.03 -16.96
N LEU A 724 30.42 20.23 -17.67
CA LEU A 724 29.01 20.46 -17.95
C LEU A 724 28.12 19.65 -17.03
N ASN A 725 27.17 20.32 -16.39
CA ASN A 725 26.03 19.66 -15.77
C ASN A 725 24.81 19.85 -16.70
N GLU A 726 24.47 18.82 -17.48
CA GLU A 726 23.38 18.91 -18.48
C GLU A 726 22.04 19.27 -17.82
N SER A 727 21.74 18.72 -16.64
CA SER A 727 20.55 19.06 -15.84
C SER A 727 20.58 20.47 -15.22
N VAL A 728 21.69 21.20 -15.27
CA VAL A 728 21.76 22.66 -15.01
C VAL A 728 21.57 23.43 -16.32
N GLN A 729 22.19 22.99 -17.42
CA GLN A 729 22.04 23.61 -18.73
C GLN A 729 20.63 23.52 -19.30
N GLU A 730 19.91 22.41 -19.12
CA GLU A 730 18.50 22.27 -19.48
C GLU A 730 17.62 23.25 -18.71
N ARG A 731 17.84 23.38 -17.39
CA ARG A 731 17.14 24.37 -16.56
C ARG A 731 17.43 25.79 -17.06
N LEU A 732 18.69 26.14 -17.30
CA LEU A 732 19.06 27.44 -17.88
C LEU A 732 18.43 27.65 -19.26
N SER A 733 18.34 26.64 -20.12
CA SER A 733 17.69 26.74 -21.43
C SER A 733 16.18 27.01 -21.31
N VAL A 734 15.50 26.35 -20.37
CA VAL A 734 14.07 26.59 -20.09
C VAL A 734 13.84 27.98 -19.49
N PHE A 735 14.68 28.39 -18.52
CA PHE A 735 14.61 29.73 -17.94
C PHE A 735 14.90 30.84 -18.97
N ASN A 736 15.90 30.66 -19.84
CA ASN A 736 16.24 31.60 -20.91
C ASN A 736 15.10 31.71 -21.95
N LYS A 737 14.54 30.59 -22.42
CA LYS A 737 13.37 30.61 -23.33
C LYS A 737 12.14 31.27 -22.72
N SER A 738 11.92 31.08 -21.41
CA SER A 738 10.86 31.77 -20.67
C SER A 738 11.11 33.29 -20.61
N LEU A 739 12.35 33.69 -20.32
CA LEU A 739 12.79 35.09 -20.31
C LEU A 739 12.67 35.74 -21.70
N GLU A 740 13.08 35.07 -22.78
CA GLU A 740 12.92 35.54 -24.18
C GLU A 740 11.44 35.68 -24.58
N ALA A 741 10.57 34.79 -24.11
CA ALA A 741 9.14 34.87 -24.35
C ALA A 741 8.53 36.06 -23.60
N LYS A 742 8.91 36.26 -22.33
CA LYS A 742 8.46 37.39 -21.50
C LYS A 742 8.99 38.74 -21.98
N GLN A 743 10.21 38.79 -22.52
CA GLN A 743 10.75 39.98 -23.17
C GLN A 743 9.93 40.35 -24.42
N ARG A 744 9.58 39.37 -25.26
CA ARG A 744 8.68 39.61 -26.41
C ARG A 744 7.26 40.03 -25.98
N GLU A 745 6.73 39.48 -24.89
CA GLU A 745 5.45 39.91 -24.31
C GLU A 745 5.49 41.39 -23.85
N ILE A 746 6.60 41.83 -23.26
CA ILE A 746 6.83 43.25 -22.96
C ILE A 746 6.92 44.08 -24.25
N GLU A 747 7.68 43.66 -25.26
CA GLU A 747 7.88 44.46 -26.47
C GLU A 747 6.58 44.67 -27.26
N GLN A 748 5.72 43.64 -27.30
CA GLN A 748 4.35 43.74 -27.82
C GLN A 748 3.46 44.64 -26.95
N SER A 749 3.57 44.55 -25.62
CA SER A 749 2.78 45.39 -24.71
C SER A 749 3.19 46.87 -24.79
N LYS A 750 4.50 47.16 -24.92
CA LYS A 750 5.04 48.50 -25.16
C LYS A 750 4.52 49.10 -26.45
N SER A 751 4.62 48.38 -27.58
CA SER A 751 4.21 48.94 -28.87
C SER A 751 2.71 49.20 -28.92
N LEU A 752 1.88 48.36 -28.27
CA LEU A 752 0.47 48.67 -28.05
C LEU A 752 0.28 49.91 -27.17
N PHE A 753 1.00 50.01 -26.05
CA PHE A 753 0.95 51.16 -25.14
C PHE A 753 1.37 52.48 -25.82
N GLU A 754 2.44 52.49 -26.61
CA GLU A 754 2.91 53.64 -27.40
C GLU A 754 1.90 54.04 -28.48
N ASN A 755 1.25 53.05 -29.13
CA ASN A 755 0.15 53.31 -30.06
C ASN A 755 -1.08 53.90 -29.35
N TYR A 756 -1.42 53.44 -28.14
CA TYR A 756 -2.51 54.01 -27.35
C TYR A 756 -2.16 55.40 -26.81
N GLN A 757 -0.94 55.66 -26.35
CA GLN A 757 -0.48 56.99 -25.96
C GLN A 757 -0.46 57.98 -27.14
N SER A 758 -0.07 57.52 -28.34
CA SER A 758 -0.11 58.36 -29.55
C SER A 758 -1.54 58.70 -29.95
N LYS A 759 -2.46 57.72 -29.91
CA LYS A 759 -3.90 57.94 -30.12
C LYS A 759 -4.51 58.84 -29.03
N PHE A 760 -4.07 58.71 -27.78
CA PHE A 760 -4.50 59.55 -26.67
C PHE A 760 -4.08 61.01 -26.89
N LYS A 761 -2.80 61.26 -27.24
CA LYS A 761 -2.32 62.60 -27.59
C LYS A 761 -3.06 63.21 -28.78
N GLN A 762 -3.32 62.44 -29.83
CA GLN A 762 -4.15 62.92 -30.94
C GLN A 762 -5.57 63.26 -30.47
N PHE A 763 -6.18 62.40 -29.67
CA PHE A 763 -7.52 62.61 -29.11
C PHE A 763 -7.60 63.82 -28.17
N GLU A 764 -6.52 64.19 -27.48
CA GLU A 764 -6.40 65.43 -26.70
C GLU A 764 -6.21 66.68 -27.58
N ILE A 765 -5.59 66.56 -28.75
CA ILE A 765 -5.54 67.64 -29.75
C ILE A 765 -6.94 67.82 -30.37
N ASP A 766 -7.60 66.73 -30.77
CA ASP A 766 -8.98 66.72 -31.24
C ASP A 766 -9.96 67.27 -30.16
N ALA A 767 -9.61 67.16 -28.86
CA ALA A 767 -10.37 67.74 -27.75
C ALA A 767 -10.27 69.27 -27.69
N GLN A 768 -9.14 69.83 -28.09
CA GLN A 768 -8.86 71.27 -28.06
C GLN A 768 -9.51 71.99 -29.24
N ASP A 769 -9.84 71.27 -30.32
CA ASP A 769 -10.56 71.80 -31.47
C ASP A 769 -12.08 71.94 -31.21
N ILE A 770 -12.39 72.72 -30.17
CA ILE A 770 -13.73 73.13 -29.71
C ILE A 770 -14.41 74.05 -30.76
N SER A 771 -13.81 74.26 -31.93
CA SER A 771 -14.27 75.16 -33.01
C SER A 771 -15.74 74.95 -33.37
N TRP A 772 -16.18 73.70 -33.55
CA TRP A 772 -17.59 73.39 -33.86
C TRP A 772 -18.55 73.74 -32.72
N ILE A 773 -18.13 73.56 -31.45
CA ILE A 773 -18.91 74.00 -30.28
C ILE A 773 -18.94 75.53 -30.22
N LYS A 774 -17.81 76.22 -30.46
CA LYS A 774 -17.75 77.70 -30.55
C LYS A 774 -18.59 78.25 -31.72
N GLN A 775 -18.85 77.44 -32.74
CA GLN A 775 -19.75 77.78 -33.84
C GLN A 775 -21.23 77.58 -33.46
N TYR A 776 -21.57 76.50 -32.76
CA TYR A 776 -22.91 76.27 -32.21
C TYR A 776 -23.29 77.30 -31.12
N THR A 777 -22.35 77.69 -30.25
CA THR A 777 -22.63 78.57 -29.10
C THR A 777 -22.81 80.05 -29.47
N LYS A 778 -22.45 80.45 -30.70
CA LYS A 778 -22.84 81.76 -31.26
C LYS A 778 -24.36 81.94 -31.35
N ASN A 779 -25.12 80.84 -31.38
CA ASN A 779 -26.59 80.85 -31.51
C ASN A 779 -27.33 80.72 -30.15
N LEU A 780 -26.64 80.83 -29.01
CA LEU A 780 -27.28 80.85 -27.68
C LEU A 780 -27.30 82.27 -27.08
N SER A 781 -28.25 82.48 -26.17
CA SER A 781 -28.56 83.80 -25.58
C SER A 781 -27.39 84.45 -24.81
N GLY A 782 -27.41 85.79 -24.76
CA GLY A 782 -26.32 86.62 -24.21
C GLY A 782 -25.90 86.40 -22.73
N PRO A 783 -26.76 85.92 -21.81
CA PRO A 783 -26.31 85.48 -20.49
C PRO A 783 -25.48 84.19 -20.55
N MET A 784 -25.91 83.23 -21.38
CA MET A 784 -25.32 81.89 -21.46
C MET A 784 -23.95 81.92 -22.14
N ARG A 785 -23.80 82.75 -23.17
CA ARG A 785 -22.52 82.98 -23.86
C ARG A 785 -21.43 83.55 -22.92
N ARG A 786 -21.75 84.57 -22.12
CA ARG A 786 -20.80 85.17 -21.15
C ARG A 786 -20.30 84.19 -20.08
N ASN A 787 -21.13 83.23 -19.67
CA ASN A 787 -20.73 82.18 -18.73
C ASN A 787 -19.94 81.02 -19.37
N LEU A 788 -19.93 80.93 -20.70
CA LEU A 788 -19.07 79.99 -21.43
C LEU A 788 -17.72 80.66 -21.79
N ASP A 789 -17.76 81.94 -22.17
CA ASP A 789 -16.55 82.75 -22.43
C ASP A 789 -15.69 82.90 -21.15
N SER A 790 -16.29 82.96 -19.96
CA SER A 790 -15.54 82.97 -18.68
C SER A 790 -14.79 81.66 -18.37
N LEU A 791 -15.12 80.56 -19.06
CA LEU A 791 -14.43 79.28 -18.95
C LEU A 791 -13.25 79.15 -19.93
N ASP A 792 -13.03 80.13 -20.83
CA ASP A 792 -12.01 80.01 -21.89
C ASP A 792 -10.55 80.03 -21.36
N ASN A 793 -10.35 80.34 -20.07
CA ASN A 793 -9.06 80.26 -19.35
C ASN A 793 -8.87 78.96 -18.52
N VAL A 794 -9.83 78.03 -18.50
CA VAL A 794 -9.73 76.78 -17.72
C VAL A 794 -9.09 75.66 -18.57
N PRO A 795 -8.18 74.81 -18.03
CA PRO A 795 -7.62 73.67 -18.79
C PRO A 795 -8.72 72.74 -19.35
N PRO A 796 -8.60 72.20 -20.59
CA PRO A 796 -9.70 71.53 -21.29
C PRO A 796 -10.39 70.43 -20.46
N GLN A 797 -9.60 69.56 -19.83
CA GLN A 797 -10.07 68.46 -18.98
C GLN A 797 -10.96 68.96 -17.83
N SER A 798 -10.54 70.01 -17.11
CA SER A 798 -11.31 70.61 -16.00
C SER A 798 -12.47 71.50 -16.48
N ARG A 799 -12.33 72.10 -17.67
CA ARG A 799 -13.35 72.95 -18.30
C ARG A 799 -14.62 72.13 -18.60
N MET A 800 -14.45 70.93 -19.17
CA MET A 800 -15.56 70.07 -19.56
C MET A 800 -16.34 69.49 -18.37
N VAL A 801 -15.68 69.27 -17.22
CA VAL A 801 -16.37 68.90 -15.97
C VAL A 801 -17.25 70.04 -15.47
N LYS A 802 -16.71 71.27 -15.39
CA LYS A 802 -17.49 72.45 -14.97
C LYS A 802 -18.66 72.76 -15.91
N ILE A 803 -18.51 72.52 -17.22
CA ILE A 803 -19.62 72.60 -18.18
C ILE A 803 -20.72 71.58 -17.84
N LYS A 804 -20.37 70.33 -17.50
CA LYS A 804 -21.35 69.30 -17.12
C LYS A 804 -22.08 69.63 -15.81
N GLU A 805 -21.36 70.11 -14.80
CA GLU A 805 -21.94 70.60 -13.54
C GLU A 805 -22.89 71.79 -13.78
N TYR A 806 -22.48 72.74 -14.62
CA TYR A 806 -23.30 73.90 -14.99
C TYR A 806 -24.59 73.49 -15.71
N MET A 807 -24.51 72.57 -16.69
CA MET A 807 -25.69 72.05 -17.40
C MET A 807 -26.67 71.34 -16.45
N GLY A 808 -26.18 70.45 -15.57
CA GLY A 808 -27.02 69.82 -14.55
C GLY A 808 -27.68 70.82 -13.58
N SER A 809 -27.02 71.96 -13.29
CA SER A 809 -27.59 73.05 -12.50
C SER A 809 -28.65 73.88 -13.24
N MET A 810 -28.71 73.79 -14.58
CA MET A 810 -29.70 74.48 -15.42
C MET A 810 -30.94 73.60 -15.70
N ASP A 811 -30.78 72.29 -15.86
CA ASP A 811 -31.93 71.35 -15.95
C ASP A 811 -32.84 71.46 -14.70
N ALA A 812 -32.23 71.69 -13.53
CA ALA A 812 -32.97 71.93 -12.27
C ALA A 812 -33.74 73.27 -12.22
N LYS A 813 -33.47 74.20 -13.16
CA LYS A 813 -34.02 75.58 -13.16
C LYS A 813 -34.93 75.90 -14.36
N MET A 814 -34.90 75.10 -15.43
CA MET A 814 -35.64 75.37 -16.67
C MET A 814 -36.94 74.57 -16.78
N LYS A 815 -38.04 75.16 -16.29
CA LYS A 815 -39.43 74.79 -16.64
C LYS A 815 -40.19 76.00 -17.20
N ALA A 816 -39.84 76.40 -18.42
CA ALA A 816 -40.53 77.43 -19.20
C ALA A 816 -40.56 77.03 -20.69
N SER A 817 -41.61 77.41 -21.42
CA SER A 817 -41.97 76.82 -22.72
C SER A 817 -41.02 77.17 -23.87
N ASP A 818 -40.39 78.35 -23.80
CA ASP A 818 -39.94 79.05 -25.02
C ASP A 818 -38.56 78.61 -25.56
N TYR A 819 -37.82 77.82 -24.79
CA TYR A 819 -36.43 77.41 -25.09
C TYR A 819 -36.29 76.04 -25.77
N ALA A 820 -37.39 75.44 -26.22
CA ALA A 820 -37.42 74.07 -26.75
C ALA A 820 -36.46 73.79 -27.94
N LYS A 821 -36.07 74.82 -28.71
CA LYS A 821 -35.12 74.70 -29.83
C LYS A 821 -33.66 74.72 -29.37
N GLU A 822 -33.33 75.52 -28.37
CA GLU A 822 -32.00 75.53 -27.73
C GLU A 822 -31.78 74.22 -26.94
N PHE A 823 -32.81 73.72 -26.24
CA PHE A 823 -32.75 72.47 -25.48
C PHE A 823 -32.37 71.24 -26.33
N ARG A 824 -32.86 71.14 -27.57
CA ARG A 824 -32.45 70.06 -28.49
C ARG A 824 -30.95 70.11 -28.83
N ASN A 825 -30.43 71.32 -29.07
CA ASN A 825 -29.01 71.51 -29.39
C ASN A 825 -28.12 71.20 -28.18
N LEU A 826 -28.50 71.67 -26.99
CA LEU A 826 -27.80 71.38 -25.73
C LEU A 826 -27.78 69.88 -25.43
N ARG A 827 -28.90 69.19 -25.63
CA ARG A 827 -28.99 67.73 -25.45
C ARG A 827 -28.14 66.95 -26.46
N GLN A 828 -28.09 67.36 -27.72
CA GLN A 828 -27.18 66.77 -28.72
C GLN A 828 -25.71 66.98 -28.34
N ILE A 829 -25.35 68.15 -27.81
CA ILE A 829 -24.01 68.41 -27.28
C ILE A 829 -23.73 67.49 -26.07
N GLN A 830 -24.68 67.31 -25.15
CA GLN A 830 -24.53 66.38 -24.02
C GLN A 830 -24.34 64.93 -24.48
N GLU A 831 -25.17 64.43 -25.40
CA GLU A 831 -25.06 63.05 -25.93
C GLU A 831 -23.72 62.83 -26.65
N TYR A 832 -23.22 63.84 -27.40
CA TYR A 832 -21.88 63.81 -27.97
C TYR A 832 -20.78 63.78 -26.90
N MET A 833 -20.90 64.62 -25.87
CA MET A 833 -19.94 64.73 -24.76
C MET A 833 -19.88 63.44 -23.92
N GLU A 834 -21.02 62.80 -23.64
CA GLU A 834 -21.06 61.52 -22.92
C GLU A 834 -20.47 60.38 -23.76
N LYS A 835 -20.71 60.37 -25.08
CA LYS A 835 -20.04 59.48 -26.05
C LYS A 835 -18.54 59.81 -26.24
N TYR A 836 -18.11 61.02 -25.89
CA TYR A 836 -16.71 61.43 -25.87
C TYR A 836 -16.01 60.94 -24.60
N PHE A 837 -16.53 61.27 -23.41
CA PHE A 837 -16.04 60.77 -22.12
C PHE A 837 -16.04 59.23 -22.05
N GLY A 838 -17.09 58.58 -22.57
CA GLY A 838 -17.16 57.11 -22.64
C GLY A 838 -16.14 56.45 -23.58
N ARG A 839 -15.49 57.22 -24.47
CA ARG A 839 -14.31 56.78 -25.25
C ARG A 839 -13.01 57.10 -24.52
N HIS A 840 -12.89 58.31 -23.96
CA HIS A 840 -11.74 58.72 -23.16
C HIS A 840 -11.46 57.76 -21.99
N GLN A 841 -12.49 57.45 -21.20
CA GLN A 841 -12.36 56.55 -20.05
C GLN A 841 -11.88 55.16 -20.47
N LYS A 842 -12.52 54.56 -21.49
CA LYS A 842 -12.11 53.23 -22.01
C LYS A 842 -10.67 53.21 -22.52
N MET A 843 -10.18 54.32 -23.08
CA MET A 843 -8.79 54.45 -23.52
C MET A 843 -7.83 54.58 -22.32
N MET A 844 -8.19 55.33 -21.28
CA MET A 844 -7.43 55.36 -20.02
C MET A 844 -7.40 54.00 -19.31
N ASP A 845 -8.52 53.28 -19.28
CA ASP A 845 -8.61 51.93 -18.70
C ASP A 845 -7.75 50.92 -19.48
N GLN A 846 -7.62 51.09 -20.80
CA GLN A 846 -6.72 50.29 -21.65
C GLN A 846 -5.24 50.66 -21.47
N ILE A 847 -4.92 51.94 -21.23
CA ILE A 847 -3.56 52.40 -20.95
C ILE A 847 -3.10 51.89 -19.59
N SER A 848 -3.90 52.06 -18.52
CA SER A 848 -3.54 51.63 -17.16
C SER A 848 -3.38 50.10 -17.04
N THR A 849 -4.27 49.31 -17.65
CA THR A 849 -4.14 47.84 -17.66
C THR A 849 -2.91 47.35 -18.45
N LEU A 850 -2.46 48.09 -19.48
CA LEU A 850 -1.18 47.82 -20.15
C LEU A 850 0.02 48.20 -19.28
N GLU A 851 -0.03 49.32 -18.53
CA GLU A 851 1.03 49.71 -17.58
C GLU A 851 1.20 48.68 -16.46
N GLU A 852 0.11 48.23 -15.84
CA GLU A 852 0.15 47.20 -14.81
C GLU A 852 0.70 45.86 -15.35
N ARG A 853 0.31 45.47 -16.56
CA ARG A 853 0.86 44.28 -17.23
C ARG A 853 2.36 44.42 -17.47
N ILE A 854 2.81 45.54 -18.04
CA ILE A 854 4.25 45.81 -18.28
C ILE A 854 5.02 45.82 -16.94
N LYS A 855 4.43 46.34 -15.86
CA LYS A 855 5.01 46.35 -14.52
C LYS A 855 5.14 44.93 -13.93
N SER A 856 4.12 44.08 -14.06
CA SER A 856 4.17 42.66 -13.66
C SER A 856 5.26 41.91 -14.42
N LEU A 857 5.26 42.02 -15.76
CA LEU A 857 6.23 41.35 -16.61
C LEU A 857 7.68 41.78 -16.32
N LYS A 858 7.90 43.07 -15.99
CA LYS A 858 9.21 43.57 -15.53
C LYS A 858 9.63 42.94 -14.19
N THR A 859 8.70 42.70 -13.26
CA THR A 859 9.01 41.99 -12.00
C THR A 859 9.27 40.50 -12.22
N GLU A 860 8.50 39.83 -13.10
CA GLU A 860 8.72 38.43 -13.51
C GLU A 860 10.10 38.24 -14.17
N ILE A 861 10.50 39.14 -15.07
CA ILE A 861 11.85 39.07 -15.67
C ILE A 861 12.94 39.32 -14.62
N LYS A 862 12.72 40.24 -13.65
CA LYS A 862 13.70 40.50 -12.59
C LYS A 862 13.92 39.28 -11.68
N THR A 863 12.88 38.49 -11.38
CA THR A 863 13.03 37.23 -10.63
C THR A 863 13.69 36.14 -11.48
N LEU A 864 13.23 35.93 -12.73
CA LEU A 864 13.86 34.98 -13.67
C LEU A 864 15.37 35.27 -13.85
N GLN A 865 15.75 36.53 -14.00
CA GLN A 865 17.15 36.96 -14.07
C GLN A 865 17.93 36.74 -12.77
N SER A 866 17.27 36.72 -11.60
CA SER A 866 17.89 36.38 -10.32
C SER A 866 18.14 34.87 -10.23
N ASP A 867 17.15 34.06 -10.62
CA ASP A 867 17.23 32.59 -10.61
C ASP A 867 18.29 32.10 -11.60
N ILE A 868 18.33 32.65 -12.82
CA ILE A 868 19.37 32.37 -13.82
C ILE A 868 20.77 32.66 -13.27
N ARG A 869 20.95 33.77 -12.52
CA ARG A 869 22.24 34.13 -11.89
C ARG A 869 22.62 33.19 -10.75
N ALA A 870 21.67 32.75 -9.92
CA ALA A 870 21.93 31.77 -8.86
C ALA A 870 22.31 30.39 -9.43
N ILE A 871 21.61 29.96 -10.49
CA ILE A 871 21.87 28.69 -11.18
C ILE A 871 23.22 28.73 -11.91
N SER A 872 23.54 29.80 -12.64
CA SER A 872 24.82 29.92 -13.35
C SER A 872 26.01 30.05 -12.40
N ALA A 873 25.90 30.80 -11.31
CA ALA A 873 26.93 30.87 -10.25
C ALA A 873 27.22 29.52 -9.58
N THR A 874 26.28 28.57 -9.63
CA THR A 874 26.51 27.19 -9.17
C THR A 874 27.38 26.41 -10.16
N SER A 875 27.31 26.71 -11.46
CA SER A 875 28.07 26.02 -12.51
C SER A 875 29.54 26.46 -12.63
N THR A 876 29.89 27.69 -12.21
CA THR A 876 31.24 28.27 -12.44
C THR A 876 32.34 27.68 -11.55
N LYS A 877 31.98 26.94 -10.50
CA LYS A 877 32.91 26.34 -9.52
C LYS A 877 33.72 25.16 -10.07
N ASN A 878 33.23 24.44 -11.08
CA ASN A 878 33.90 23.24 -11.61
C ASN A 878 35.01 23.57 -12.64
N SER A 879 35.83 24.56 -12.30
CA SER A 879 36.77 25.26 -13.19
C SER A 879 38.01 24.45 -13.63
N ALA A 880 38.04 23.15 -13.37
CA ALA A 880 39.23 22.29 -13.51
C ALA A 880 39.01 21.04 -14.39
N ALA A 881 37.80 20.86 -14.95
CA ALA A 881 37.52 19.75 -15.86
C ALA A 881 38.36 19.89 -17.15
N THR A 882 38.95 18.79 -17.61
CA THR A 882 39.72 18.74 -18.86
C THR A 882 39.44 17.45 -19.62
N ILE A 883 39.68 17.45 -20.93
CA ILE A 883 39.75 16.22 -21.73
C ILE A 883 41.23 15.89 -21.94
N GLN A 884 41.64 14.65 -21.70
CA GLN A 884 43.02 14.19 -21.92
C GLN A 884 43.01 12.96 -22.84
N ILE A 885 43.78 13.06 -23.93
CA ILE A 885 43.74 12.12 -25.04
C ILE A 885 45.15 11.60 -25.26
N MET A 886 45.35 10.30 -25.05
CA MET A 886 46.67 9.71 -24.91
C MET A 886 47.35 9.36 -26.23
N LYS A 887 46.59 9.21 -27.33
CA LYS A 887 47.11 8.90 -28.66
C LYS A 887 46.67 9.89 -29.74
N ALA A 888 45.36 10.02 -30.02
CA ALA A 888 44.87 10.87 -31.10
C ALA A 888 43.39 11.27 -30.96
N ILE A 889 43.04 12.45 -31.50
CA ILE A 889 41.68 12.90 -31.74
C ILE A 889 41.53 13.37 -33.19
N TYR A 890 40.53 12.82 -33.86
CA TYR A 890 40.25 13.11 -35.26
C TYR A 890 39.40 14.37 -35.43
N SER A 891 39.60 15.02 -36.57
CA SER A 891 38.83 16.14 -37.09
C SER A 891 37.33 15.86 -37.16
N ARG A 892 36.54 16.94 -37.30
CA ARG A 892 35.07 16.97 -37.22
C ARG A 892 34.49 16.70 -35.82
N THR A 893 35.28 16.21 -34.86
CA THR A 893 34.86 16.06 -33.46
C THR A 893 34.45 17.43 -32.87
N GLU A 894 33.31 17.47 -32.19
CA GLU A 894 32.75 18.67 -31.57
C GLU A 894 32.97 18.66 -30.06
N LEU A 895 33.53 19.75 -29.53
CA LEU A 895 33.86 19.92 -28.13
C LEU A 895 32.98 21.01 -27.50
N ARG A 896 32.52 20.75 -26.28
CA ARG A 896 31.67 21.64 -25.49
C ARG A 896 32.23 21.73 -24.09
N SER A 897 32.43 22.95 -23.57
CA SER A 897 32.79 23.19 -22.19
C SER A 897 31.63 23.91 -21.47
N ALA A 898 31.83 24.33 -20.21
CA ALA A 898 30.78 25.01 -19.46
C ALA A 898 30.34 26.32 -20.12
N ASN A 899 31.29 27.06 -20.71
CA ASN A 899 31.09 28.41 -21.25
C ASN A 899 31.54 28.60 -22.72
N ALA A 900 31.98 27.54 -23.42
CA ALA A 900 32.49 27.64 -24.79
C ALA A 900 32.21 26.39 -25.63
N GLU A 901 32.23 26.55 -26.96
CA GLU A 901 32.08 25.48 -27.96
C GLU A 901 33.18 25.60 -29.02
N MET A 902 33.68 24.45 -29.52
CA MET A 902 34.74 24.41 -30.52
C MET A 902 34.64 23.13 -31.36
N LYS A 903 34.74 23.25 -32.69
CA LYS A 903 34.84 22.09 -33.59
C LYS A 903 36.29 21.88 -34.01
N ILE A 904 36.77 20.64 -33.89
CA ILE A 904 38.13 20.28 -34.30
C ILE A 904 38.19 20.21 -35.83
N THR A 905 39.03 21.04 -36.44
CA THR A 905 39.17 21.18 -37.90
C THR A 905 40.21 20.26 -38.52
N GLN A 906 41.24 19.87 -37.75
CA GLN A 906 42.37 19.03 -38.16
C GLN A 906 42.62 17.97 -37.08
N ASP A 907 43.29 16.88 -37.43
CA ASP A 907 43.62 15.83 -36.47
C ASP A 907 44.74 16.29 -35.50
N PHE A 908 44.67 15.82 -34.25
CA PHE A 908 45.71 16.06 -33.25
C PHE A 908 46.18 14.73 -32.64
N GLY A 909 47.49 14.61 -32.39
CA GLY A 909 48.08 13.53 -31.60
C GLY A 909 47.78 13.67 -30.10
N PRO A 910 48.68 13.19 -29.21
CA PRO A 910 48.47 13.27 -27.77
C PRO A 910 48.23 14.71 -27.31
N CYS A 911 47.12 14.96 -26.61
CA CYS A 911 46.72 16.31 -26.25
C CYS A 911 45.92 16.39 -24.94
N LYS A 912 45.98 17.56 -24.32
CA LYS A 912 45.14 17.97 -23.21
C LYS A 912 44.31 19.18 -23.65
N ILE A 913 43.02 19.13 -23.39
CA ILE A 913 42.05 20.13 -23.80
C ILE A 913 41.40 20.71 -22.55
N SER A 914 41.36 22.04 -22.46
CA SER A 914 40.87 22.77 -21.28
C SER A 914 40.08 24.01 -21.68
N GLU A 915 39.10 24.40 -20.86
CA GLU A 915 38.47 25.71 -20.96
C GLU A 915 39.42 26.74 -20.32
N LEU A 916 39.81 27.75 -21.10
CA LEU A 916 40.58 28.89 -20.63
C LEU A 916 39.61 30.07 -20.43
N LYS A 917 39.39 30.43 -19.17
CA LYS A 917 38.57 31.60 -18.79
C LYS A 917 39.31 32.88 -19.19
N GLY A 918 38.75 33.63 -20.13
CA GLY A 918 39.31 34.90 -20.57
C GLY A 918 39.26 35.96 -19.47
N SER A 919 40.28 36.83 -19.44
CA SER A 919 40.39 37.96 -18.53
C SER A 919 40.05 39.26 -19.28
N GLY A 920 38.82 39.75 -19.10
CA GLY A 920 38.28 40.90 -19.85
C GLY A 920 37.19 40.49 -20.84
N ASP A 921 36.90 41.36 -21.81
CA ASP A 921 35.79 41.21 -22.78
C ASP A 921 35.92 40.00 -23.73
N SER A 922 37.08 39.34 -23.75
CA SER A 922 37.25 38.06 -24.43
C SER A 922 36.52 36.94 -23.66
N GLY A 923 35.39 36.47 -24.19
CA GLY A 923 34.68 35.30 -23.66
C GLY A 923 35.55 34.04 -23.57
N ALA A 924 35.11 33.06 -22.76
CA ALA A 924 35.82 31.81 -22.56
C ALA A 924 36.10 31.06 -23.88
N ARG A 925 37.22 30.36 -23.95
CA ARG A 925 37.62 29.58 -25.13
C ARG A 925 38.17 28.21 -24.75
N ILE A 926 37.88 27.20 -25.58
CA ILE A 926 38.52 25.89 -25.49
C ILE A 926 39.92 25.98 -26.12
N VAL A 927 40.93 25.43 -25.45
CA VAL A 927 42.32 25.40 -25.93
C VAL A 927 42.82 23.97 -25.98
N VAL A 928 43.44 23.58 -27.09
CA VAL A 928 44.10 22.27 -27.30
C VAL A 928 45.61 22.43 -27.09
N GLN A 929 46.13 21.87 -26.00
CA GLN A 929 47.56 21.79 -25.73
C GLN A 929 48.09 20.44 -26.19
N LYS A 930 49.05 20.41 -27.12
CA LYS A 930 49.77 19.18 -27.48
C LYS A 930 50.60 18.73 -26.28
N THR A 931 50.38 17.52 -25.79
CA THR A 931 51.27 16.91 -24.80
C THR A 931 52.39 16.22 -25.56
N GLY A 932 53.64 16.64 -25.33
CA GLY A 932 54.80 16.07 -26.02
C GLY A 932 54.86 14.55 -25.88
N ALA A 933 55.31 13.86 -26.93
CA ALA A 933 55.49 12.42 -26.89
C ALA A 933 56.50 12.04 -25.82
N VAL A 934 56.09 11.19 -24.87
CA VAL A 934 57.02 10.54 -23.95
C VAL A 934 57.78 9.48 -24.77
N PRO A 935 59.13 9.52 -24.84
CA PRO A 935 59.89 8.52 -25.59
C PRO A 935 59.78 7.15 -24.92
N ASP A 936 59.90 6.07 -25.72
CA ASP A 936 59.72 4.69 -25.26
C ASP A 936 60.65 4.30 -24.08
N SER A 937 60.11 4.31 -22.87
CA SER A 937 60.71 3.63 -21.73
C SER A 937 60.50 2.11 -21.89
N LYS A 938 61.58 1.40 -22.25
CA LYS A 938 61.58 -0.07 -22.38
C LYS A 938 60.99 -0.74 -21.12
N PRO A 939 60.25 -1.86 -21.26
CA PRO A 939 59.61 -2.51 -20.12
C PRO A 939 60.65 -3.07 -19.14
N THR A 940 60.65 -2.55 -17.90
CA THR A 940 61.40 -3.13 -16.79
C THR A 940 60.85 -4.53 -16.48
N PRO A 941 61.69 -5.57 -16.25
CA PRO A 941 61.20 -6.95 -16.23
C PRO A 941 60.25 -7.30 -15.09
N VAL A 942 59.32 -8.22 -15.38
CA VAL A 942 58.50 -8.90 -14.37
C VAL A 942 59.40 -9.79 -13.51
N GLN A 943 59.52 -9.49 -12.21
CA GLN A 943 60.01 -10.47 -11.24
C GLN A 943 58.87 -11.35 -10.75
N LYS A 944 59.09 -12.67 -10.78
CA LYS A 944 58.15 -13.69 -10.31
C LYS A 944 58.09 -13.70 -8.78
N SER A 945 56.92 -13.95 -8.21
CA SER A 945 56.71 -14.16 -6.78
C SER A 945 56.21 -15.58 -6.51
N GLU A 946 57.05 -16.46 -5.97
CA GLU A 946 56.69 -17.80 -5.50
C GLU A 946 57.77 -18.30 -4.49
N PRO A 947 57.51 -19.33 -3.66
CA PRO A 947 57.06 -19.02 -2.30
C PRO A 947 57.80 -19.77 -1.17
N THR A 948 57.74 -19.24 0.05
CA THR A 948 57.93 -20.03 1.28
C THR A 948 56.98 -19.59 2.40
N ASP A 949 56.33 -20.59 3.01
CA ASP A 949 55.58 -20.47 4.26
C ASP A 949 56.47 -20.90 5.44
N LYS A 950 56.40 -20.18 6.57
CA LYS A 950 56.18 -20.76 7.92
C LYS A 950 56.25 -19.75 9.08
N THR A 951 55.17 -19.75 9.85
CA THR A 951 55.08 -19.61 11.32
C THR A 951 55.94 -18.56 12.07
N GLU A 952 55.26 -17.62 12.75
CA GLU A 952 55.14 -17.71 14.22
C GLU A 952 53.84 -17.05 14.74
N LYS A 953 53.34 -17.50 15.91
CA LYS A 953 52.16 -16.95 16.60
C LYS A 953 52.58 -16.05 17.77
N LYS A 954 52.09 -14.81 17.84
CA LYS A 954 51.90 -14.09 19.13
C LYS A 954 50.75 -13.08 19.08
N LYS A 955 50.03 -12.96 20.20
CA LYS A 955 48.85 -12.10 20.37
C LYS A 955 49.28 -10.65 20.70
N SER A 956 48.69 -9.65 20.06
CA SER A 956 48.46 -8.34 20.69
C SER A 956 47.33 -7.56 20.01
N LYS A 957 46.40 -6.99 20.81
CA LYS A 957 45.44 -6.01 20.31
C LYS A 957 46.17 -4.69 20.10
N LYS A 958 46.28 -4.18 18.87
CA LYS A 958 46.64 -2.77 18.63
C LYS A 958 45.36 -1.95 18.43
N LYS A 959 45.21 -0.88 19.20
CA LYS A 959 44.25 0.19 18.90
C LYS A 959 44.72 0.93 17.64
N ASP A 960 43.77 1.37 16.82
CA ASP A 960 44.07 2.37 15.79
C ASP A 960 44.52 3.68 16.45
N ASP A 961 45.74 4.09 16.15
CA ASP A 961 46.29 5.38 16.56
C ASP A 961 45.61 6.48 15.72
N ILE A 962 44.52 7.06 16.23
CA ILE A 962 43.80 8.14 15.56
C ILE A 962 44.74 9.35 15.40
N LYS A 963 44.83 9.85 14.16
CA LYS A 963 45.68 11.00 13.79
C LYS A 963 44.79 12.14 13.27
N ILE A 964 44.95 13.31 13.87
CA ILE A 964 44.19 14.53 13.58
C ILE A 964 45.09 15.47 12.79
N THR A 965 44.63 15.96 11.64
CA THR A 965 45.29 17.05 10.90
C THR A 965 44.66 18.38 11.30
N VAL A 966 45.49 19.39 11.57
CA VAL A 966 45.02 20.75 11.86
C VAL A 966 45.11 21.60 10.59
N LEU A 967 43.98 22.21 10.24
CA LEU A 967 43.85 23.22 9.18
C LEU A 967 43.53 24.56 9.85
N GLY A 968 43.99 25.67 9.28
CA GLY A 968 43.64 27.00 9.78
C GLY A 968 44.08 28.12 8.85
N ARG A 969 43.62 29.34 9.13
CA ARG A 969 43.94 30.54 8.36
C ARG A 969 44.30 31.70 9.29
N VAL A 970 45.38 32.41 8.99
CA VAL A 970 45.78 33.63 9.70
C VAL A 970 45.26 34.82 8.92
N MET A 971 44.45 35.67 9.56
CA MET A 971 43.86 36.88 8.96
C MET A 971 44.26 38.14 9.74
N ALA A 972 44.33 39.27 9.03
CA ALA A 972 44.60 40.57 9.63
C ALA A 972 43.30 41.22 10.16
N SER A 973 43.35 41.72 11.40
CA SER A 973 42.28 42.51 12.00
C SER A 973 42.38 43.99 11.58
N SER A 974 41.94 44.31 10.36
CA SER A 974 41.77 45.69 9.88
C SER A 974 40.36 46.20 10.24
N GLY A 975 40.26 47.17 11.14
CA GLY A 975 38.98 47.75 11.53
C GLY A 975 38.26 48.39 10.34
N GLY A 976 37.11 47.85 9.95
CA GLY A 976 36.23 48.41 8.90
C GLY A 976 36.41 47.84 7.48
N LEU A 977 37.38 46.96 7.22
CA LEU A 977 37.52 46.29 5.92
C LEU A 977 37.52 44.76 6.04
N ALA A 978 37.12 44.08 4.95
CA ALA A 978 37.05 42.62 4.88
C ALA A 978 38.42 41.98 5.20
N PRO A 979 38.46 40.93 6.05
CA PRO A 979 39.71 40.41 6.58
C PRO A 979 40.56 39.71 5.51
N ALA A 980 41.72 40.29 5.19
CA ALA A 980 42.71 39.68 4.31
C ALA A 980 43.54 38.62 5.06
N GLY A 981 43.86 37.52 4.38
CA GLY A 981 44.78 36.51 4.88
C GLY A 981 46.24 37.00 4.87
N VAL A 982 47.04 36.57 5.84
CA VAL A 982 48.43 37.03 6.00
C VAL A 982 49.42 35.94 5.56
N PRO A 983 50.15 36.11 4.45
CA PRO A 983 51.05 35.09 3.92
C PRO A 983 52.41 35.07 4.63
N ASN A 984 53.14 33.95 4.52
CA ASN A 984 54.49 33.74 5.06
C ASN A 984 54.63 33.98 6.58
N VAL A 985 53.55 33.83 7.35
CA VAL A 985 53.56 33.89 8.81
C VAL A 985 53.96 32.52 9.37
N LYS A 986 54.92 32.48 10.30
CA LYS A 986 55.32 31.21 10.95
C LYS A 986 54.24 30.78 11.95
N VAL A 987 53.74 29.57 11.78
CA VAL A 987 52.77 28.92 12.67
C VAL A 987 53.41 27.68 13.27
N SER A 988 53.34 27.54 14.59
CA SER A 988 53.90 26.37 15.29
C SER A 988 52.93 25.79 16.30
N ILE A 989 52.91 24.46 16.40
CA ILE A 989 52.16 23.72 17.41
C ILE A 989 53.15 22.92 18.26
N LYS A 990 53.20 23.19 19.57
CA LYS A 990 53.96 22.40 20.56
C LYS A 990 52.99 21.62 21.45
N GLY A 991 53.11 20.30 21.45
CA GLY A 991 52.45 19.39 22.40
C GLY A 991 53.46 18.64 23.24
N TRP A 992 52.97 17.68 24.03
CA TRP A 992 53.84 16.82 24.86
C TRP A 992 54.70 15.84 24.01
N ILE A 993 54.25 15.55 22.78
CA ILE A 993 54.88 14.62 21.83
C ILE A 993 55.85 15.34 20.86
N GLY A 994 55.99 16.67 20.96
CA GLY A 994 56.95 17.45 20.15
C GLY A 994 56.42 18.80 19.64
N LYS A 995 57.22 19.48 18.82
CA LYS A 995 56.87 20.72 18.12
C LYS A 995 56.82 20.45 16.61
N LYS A 996 55.76 20.91 15.93
CA LYS A 996 55.72 21.04 14.47
C LYS A 996 55.60 22.51 14.09
N GLU A 997 56.18 22.89 12.96
CA GLU A 997 56.10 24.25 12.40
C GLU A 997 55.72 24.18 10.92
N THR A 998 55.07 25.23 10.44
CA THR A 998 54.78 25.48 9.02
C THR A 998 54.65 26.99 8.82
N ASN A 999 54.62 27.46 7.57
CA ASN A 999 54.32 28.85 7.23
C ASN A 999 52.94 28.93 6.55
N THR A 1000 52.28 30.09 6.62
CA THR A 1000 51.07 30.33 5.82
C THR A 1000 51.38 30.53 4.35
N ASP A 1001 50.50 30.03 3.48
CA ASP A 1001 50.56 30.19 2.03
C ASP A 1001 50.18 31.62 1.59
N THR A 1002 50.10 31.87 0.27
CA THR A 1002 49.72 33.17 -0.31
C THR A 1002 48.30 33.63 0.06
N SER A 1003 47.42 32.72 0.51
CA SER A 1003 46.06 33.03 0.97
C SER A 1003 45.97 33.24 2.49
N GLY A 1004 47.04 32.95 3.23
CA GLY A 1004 47.09 32.95 4.69
C GLY A 1004 46.73 31.61 5.34
N GLU A 1005 46.55 30.53 4.57
CA GLU A 1005 46.16 29.21 5.05
C GLU A 1005 47.37 28.33 5.41
N PHE A 1006 47.19 27.42 6.37
CA PHE A 1006 48.24 26.50 6.82
C PHE A 1006 47.69 25.11 7.16
N ILE A 1007 48.55 24.10 6.97
CA ILE A 1007 48.26 22.69 7.24
C ILE A 1007 49.35 22.12 8.16
N ILE A 1008 48.95 21.53 9.29
CA ILE A 1008 49.83 20.75 10.18
C ILE A 1008 49.29 19.31 10.22
N PRO A 1009 49.86 18.40 9.41
CA PRO A 1009 49.34 17.05 9.27
C PRO A 1009 49.67 16.16 10.48
N LEU A 1010 48.74 15.28 10.83
CA LEU A 1010 48.92 14.11 11.72
C LEU A 1010 49.54 14.42 13.10
N LEU A 1011 48.68 14.80 14.04
CA LEU A 1011 48.92 14.90 15.50
C LEU A 1011 48.06 13.87 16.24
N LYS A 1012 48.51 13.39 17.42
CA LYS A 1012 47.66 12.57 18.30
C LYS A 1012 46.68 13.46 19.09
N PRO A 1013 45.53 12.94 19.56
CA PRO A 1013 44.66 13.63 20.53
C PRO A 1013 45.45 14.10 21.76
N GLY A 1014 45.08 15.26 22.33
CA GLY A 1014 45.81 15.83 23.46
C GLY A 1014 45.74 17.35 23.58
N LYS A 1015 46.48 17.90 24.55
CA LYS A 1015 46.65 19.34 24.78
C LYS A 1015 47.86 19.86 24.00
N TYR A 1016 47.68 20.97 23.28
CA TYR A 1016 48.70 21.62 22.45
C TYR A 1016 48.72 23.13 22.68
N LYS A 1017 49.85 23.76 22.39
CA LYS A 1017 50.03 25.22 22.36
C LYS A 1017 50.32 25.63 20.91
N LEU A 1018 49.36 26.30 20.29
CA LEU A 1018 49.53 26.99 19.00
C LEU A 1018 50.22 28.34 19.27
N THR A 1019 51.22 28.66 18.46
CA THR A 1019 51.91 29.96 18.47
C THR A 1019 52.08 30.45 17.04
N VAL A 1020 51.53 31.62 16.75
CA VAL A 1020 51.62 32.34 15.47
C VAL A 1020 52.60 33.52 15.66
N GLN A 1021 53.65 33.58 14.86
CA GLN A 1021 54.71 34.58 14.97
C GLN A 1021 54.87 35.35 13.66
N THR A 1022 54.64 36.66 13.71
CA THR A 1022 54.95 37.61 12.62
C THR A 1022 56.29 38.29 12.91
N LYS A 1023 56.83 39.04 11.94
CA LYS A 1023 58.06 39.83 12.11
C LYS A 1023 57.85 41.13 12.91
N SER A 1024 56.61 41.58 13.10
CA SER A 1024 56.26 42.95 13.52
C SER A 1024 55.28 43.04 14.70
N ARG A 1025 54.87 41.92 15.30
CA ARG A 1025 54.00 41.86 16.49
C ARG A 1025 54.46 40.76 17.45
N PRO A 1026 54.20 40.89 18.76
CA PRO A 1026 54.46 39.80 19.71
C PRO A 1026 53.71 38.51 19.32
N PRO A 1027 54.26 37.32 19.63
CA PRO A 1027 53.71 36.05 19.17
C PRO A 1027 52.33 35.77 19.81
N LEU A 1028 51.32 35.54 18.96
CA LEU A 1028 49.97 35.18 19.37
C LEU A 1028 49.93 33.71 19.77
N VAL A 1029 49.37 33.41 20.95
CA VAL A 1029 49.45 32.11 21.60
C VAL A 1029 48.07 31.62 22.01
N GLN A 1030 47.70 30.39 21.61
CA GLN A 1030 46.42 29.78 21.96
C GLN A 1030 46.60 28.33 22.44
N LYS A 1031 45.85 27.94 23.47
CA LYS A 1031 45.82 26.55 23.99
C LYS A 1031 44.74 25.76 23.25
N LEU A 1032 45.09 24.65 22.63
CA LEU A 1032 44.19 23.76 21.91
C LEU A 1032 44.03 22.42 22.66
N LYS A 1033 42.84 21.80 22.55
CA LYS A 1033 42.56 20.46 23.09
C LYS A 1033 41.92 19.61 21.99
N LEU A 1034 42.73 18.79 21.32
CA LEU A 1034 42.27 17.88 20.26
C LEU A 1034 41.67 16.61 20.90
N THR A 1035 40.52 16.13 20.40
CA THR A 1035 39.78 14.98 20.97
C THR A 1035 39.19 14.09 19.88
N ASP A 1036 39.00 12.80 20.18
CA ASP A 1036 38.62 11.73 19.22
C ASP A 1036 37.16 11.74 18.70
N LYS A 1037 36.46 12.87 18.71
CA LYS A 1037 35.07 12.91 18.24
C LYS A 1037 35.00 12.92 16.71
N LYS A 1038 34.45 11.85 16.14
CA LYS A 1038 34.07 11.75 14.72
C LYS A 1038 33.10 12.89 14.35
N LYS A 1039 33.54 13.77 13.45
CA LYS A 1039 32.83 14.95 12.91
C LYS A 1039 32.31 15.95 13.95
N VAL A 1040 32.84 17.17 13.87
CA VAL A 1040 32.16 18.41 14.26
C VAL A 1040 32.15 19.27 13.01
N ASP A 1041 31.03 19.93 12.71
CA ASP A 1041 30.95 20.83 11.55
C ASP A 1041 31.68 22.14 11.85
N LEU A 1042 32.36 22.71 10.86
CA LEU A 1042 33.28 23.84 11.10
C LEU A 1042 32.55 25.18 11.21
N GLY A 1043 31.27 25.25 10.81
CA GLY A 1043 30.44 26.46 10.92
C GLY A 1043 30.10 26.84 12.37
N ASP A 1044 29.70 25.87 13.19
CA ASP A 1044 29.18 26.12 14.56
C ASP A 1044 30.25 26.61 15.56
N LEU A 1045 31.53 26.59 15.17
CA LEU A 1045 32.68 27.00 15.98
C LEU A 1045 33.30 28.34 15.52
N LEU A 1046 32.63 29.06 14.63
CA LEU A 1046 32.98 30.43 14.18
C LEU A 1046 31.91 31.48 14.58
N LEU A 1047 30.96 31.09 15.44
CA LEU A 1047 29.85 31.92 15.94
C LEU A 1047 29.80 31.99 17.48
N LYS A 1048 30.93 31.69 18.14
CA LYS A 1048 31.23 31.86 19.56
C LYS A 1048 32.70 32.19 19.76
#